data_AF-A0AAU5G0Y4-F1
#
_entry.id   AF-A0AAU5G0Y4-F1
#
_cell.length_a   1.000
_cell.length_b   1.000
_cell.length_c   1.000
_cell.angle_alpha   90.00
_cell.angle_beta   90.00
_cell.angle_gamma   90.00
#
_symmetry.space_group_name_H-M   'P 1'
#
loop_
_entity.id
_entity.type
_entity.pdbx_description
1 polymer ?
#
loop_
_entity_poly.entity_id
_entity_poly.type
_entity_poly.pdbx_seq_one_letter_code
_entity_poly.pdbx_strand_id
1 'polypeptide(L)'
;MNPLKRLGRRRASVLSLLAVATLVSPEAATAAPDSPDAVRASALGAQAAQSGRYFGTAVAAGKLGDGVYTGILDREFNSVTAENEMKWDATERSRGSFTFGPADQIVNRATARGQRVRGHTLVWHSQLPGWVSSITDANTLRSVMNNHITTVANRYKGRIHSWDVVNEAFADGGSGQHRPSVFQNLLGNGFIEQAFRTARSADPAAKLCYNDYNIEDWNAAKTQGVYRMVRDFKARGVPIDCVGLQAHFGAGGPPASFQTTLSSFAALGVDVQITELDIAQAPTTAYANTVRACMNVARCTGITVWGIRDSDSWRSGENPLLFDRNGNKKAAYQSTLTTMGGTPTTQRASASATGATSDARPADSRSPGSAAALPSRFSWSSSGALISPKSDATHNIAGIKDPTVVQYNGKYHVFASTASSSGYNLVYLNFSDWSQAGSATHHYLDRGAIGAGYRAAPEVFYYAPQRLWYLVYQTGNASYSTNPDISNPNGWSAPRNFYSSMPDIIRQNIGNGYWVDMWVICDSANCYLFSSDDNGHLYRSQTTVGQFPNGFTNTVIAAQDSKYALFEASNVYKVQGSNQYVLLVEAIGSDGRRYFRSWTTSSLAGSWTPLAASESNPFAKSNNVTFPSGAWTRDVSHGEMIRAGYDQTLTIPACRLQYLYQGMNPNASGDYNTLPWRLGLLTQTNSAC
;
A
#
# COMPACT_ATOMS: atom_id res chain seq x y z
N MET A 1 26.98 28.90 54.64
CA MET A 1 27.25 30.31 55.02
C MET A 1 28.67 30.63 54.54
N ASN A 2 28.86 31.08 53.30
CA ASN A 2 28.94 32.48 52.80
C ASN A 2 30.23 33.24 53.22
N PRO A 3 30.84 34.13 52.39
CA PRO A 3 30.79 34.20 50.90
C PRO A 3 32.07 34.74 50.16
N LEU A 4 32.15 34.38 48.86
CA LEU A 4 32.42 35.18 47.64
C LEU A 4 33.69 36.04 47.37
N LYS A 5 34.22 35.78 46.16
CA LYS A 5 34.77 36.66 45.08
C LYS A 5 36.26 37.07 45.08
N ARG A 6 36.98 36.63 44.02
CA ARG A 6 37.51 37.48 42.93
C ARG A 6 38.15 36.67 41.79
N LEU A 7 37.92 37.11 40.54
CA LEU A 7 38.55 36.64 39.30
C LEU A 7 40.00 37.16 39.17
N GLY A 8 40.88 36.41 38.48
CA GLY A 8 42.16 36.92 37.98
C GLY A 8 43.11 35.90 37.31
N ARG A 9 42.94 35.70 35.99
CA ARG A 9 43.86 35.27 34.89
C ARG A 9 45.23 34.56 35.13
N ARG A 10 45.38 33.48 34.33
CA ARG A 10 46.52 33.02 33.47
C ARG A 10 47.78 32.38 34.08
N ARG A 11 48.04 31.11 33.68
CA ARG A 11 49.18 30.58 32.87
C ARG A 11 49.02 29.04 32.77
N ALA A 12 48.73 28.48 31.60
CA ALA A 12 49.67 27.95 30.60
C ALA A 12 50.47 26.73 31.10
N SER A 13 50.16 25.55 30.56
CA SER A 13 51.10 24.42 30.43
C SER A 13 50.77 23.68 29.15
N VAL A 14 51.80 23.64 28.30
CA VAL A 14 51.86 23.04 26.96
C VAL A 14 52.25 21.57 27.13
N LEU A 15 51.60 20.66 26.43
CA LEU A 15 52.21 19.41 26.01
C LEU A 15 51.86 19.12 24.55
N SER A 16 52.90 19.16 23.73
CA SER A 16 52.95 18.81 22.32
C SER A 16 52.90 17.30 22.13
N LEU A 17 52.27 16.79 21.06
CA LEU A 17 52.70 15.55 20.39
C LEU A 17 52.19 15.48 18.94
N LEU A 18 53.20 15.59 18.06
CA LEU A 18 53.40 15.22 16.66
C LEU A 18 52.23 14.70 15.81
N ALA A 19 52.09 15.37 14.65
CA ALA A 19 51.46 14.87 13.44
C ALA A 19 52.39 13.89 12.68
N VAL A 20 51.83 12.79 12.20
CA VAL A 20 52.42 11.97 11.13
C VAL A 20 51.50 12.08 9.93
N ALA A 21 51.98 12.70 8.87
CA ALA A 21 51.29 12.77 7.58
C ALA A 21 51.67 11.54 6.75
N THR A 22 50.71 10.64 6.51
CA THR A 22 50.82 9.60 5.48
C THR A 22 50.15 10.08 4.20
N LEU A 23 50.96 10.38 3.19
CA LEU A 23 50.55 10.54 1.80
C LEU A 23 50.09 9.19 1.26
N VAL A 24 48.82 9.08 0.89
CA VAL A 24 48.30 7.98 0.04
C VAL A 24 47.80 8.62 -1.25
N SER A 25 48.46 8.31 -2.36
CA SER A 25 48.09 8.70 -3.72
C SER A 25 46.75 8.08 -4.11
N PRO A 26 45.96 8.70 -5.03
CA PRO A 26 44.71 8.11 -5.49
C PRO A 26 45.03 6.98 -6.48
N GLU A 27 44.78 5.73 -6.08
CA GLU A 27 44.60 4.64 -7.05
C GLU A 27 43.31 4.88 -7.84
N ALA A 28 43.43 4.78 -9.16
CA ALA A 28 42.31 4.83 -10.08
C ALA A 28 41.28 3.78 -9.67
N ALA A 29 40.07 4.22 -9.35
CA ALA A 29 38.94 3.36 -9.09
C ALA A 29 38.63 2.55 -10.35
N THR A 30 39.11 1.31 -10.39
CA THR A 30 38.59 0.29 -11.28
C THR A 30 37.11 0.13 -11.00
N ALA A 31 36.28 0.33 -12.03
CA ALA A 31 34.83 0.14 -11.97
C ALA A 31 34.52 -1.20 -11.29
N ALA A 32 33.80 -1.13 -10.16
CA ALA A 32 33.22 -2.30 -9.54
C ALA A 32 32.26 -2.96 -10.55
N PRO A 33 32.26 -4.29 -10.68
CA PRO A 33 31.35 -4.99 -11.59
C PRO A 33 29.91 -4.70 -11.16
N ASP A 34 29.06 -4.44 -12.16
CA ASP A 34 27.62 -4.21 -12.01
C ASP A 34 27.00 -5.19 -11.01
N SER A 35 26.41 -4.67 -9.94
CA SER A 35 25.55 -5.48 -9.07
C SER A 35 24.27 -5.83 -9.84
N PRO A 36 23.94 -7.12 -10.03
CA PRO A 36 22.77 -7.53 -10.78
C PRO A 36 21.55 -7.51 -9.87
N ASP A 37 20.90 -6.36 -9.67
CA ASP A 37 19.54 -6.32 -9.07
C ASP A 37 18.74 -5.05 -9.42
N ALA A 38 18.93 -4.53 -10.63
CA ALA A 38 17.99 -3.61 -11.25
C ALA A 38 16.92 -4.38 -12.05
N VAL A 39 16.11 -5.22 -11.41
CA VAL A 39 14.92 -5.81 -12.06
C VAL A 39 13.75 -4.82 -11.98
N ARG A 40 13.69 -3.89 -12.94
CA ARG A 40 12.47 -3.12 -13.26
C ARG A 40 11.45 -4.05 -13.94
N ALA A 41 10.38 -4.43 -13.24
CA ALA A 41 9.10 -4.87 -13.82
C ALA A 41 7.98 -4.88 -12.75
N SER A 42 6.76 -4.46 -13.10
CA SER A 42 5.53 -4.60 -12.30
C SER A 42 5.14 -6.08 -12.16
N ALA A 43 5.76 -6.78 -11.21
CA ALA A 43 5.45 -8.16 -10.87
C ALA A 43 4.06 -8.31 -10.23
N LEU A 44 3.41 -9.47 -10.42
CA LEU A 44 2.02 -9.71 -9.99
C LEU A 44 1.83 -9.48 -8.48
N GLY A 45 2.70 -10.04 -7.65
CA GLY A 45 2.68 -9.92 -6.20
C GLY A 45 2.87 -8.48 -5.74
N ALA A 46 3.81 -7.76 -6.35
CA ALA A 46 4.03 -6.34 -6.09
C ALA A 46 2.80 -5.49 -6.47
N GLN A 47 2.13 -5.82 -7.57
CA GLN A 47 0.91 -5.10 -7.98
C GLN A 47 -0.27 -5.37 -7.03
N ALA A 48 -0.52 -6.63 -6.67
CA ALA A 48 -1.59 -6.97 -5.73
C ALA A 48 -1.38 -6.30 -4.35
N ALA A 49 -0.13 -6.22 -3.88
CA ALA A 49 0.24 -5.62 -2.60
C ALA A 49 -0.19 -4.14 -2.48
N GLN A 50 -0.29 -3.41 -3.59
CA GLN A 50 -0.76 -2.01 -3.61
C GLN A 50 -2.19 -1.85 -3.07
N SER A 51 -2.98 -2.92 -3.07
CA SER A 51 -4.36 -2.92 -2.56
C SER A 51 -4.53 -3.74 -1.28
N GLY A 52 -3.43 -4.05 -0.58
CA GLY A 52 -3.42 -4.90 0.61
C GLY A 52 -3.59 -6.40 0.32
N ARG A 53 -3.61 -6.79 -0.96
CA ARG A 53 -3.83 -8.17 -1.42
C ARG A 53 -2.51 -8.90 -1.67
N TYR A 54 -2.52 -10.22 -1.60
CA TYR A 54 -1.41 -11.03 -2.11
C TYR A 54 -1.72 -11.55 -3.53
N PHE A 55 -0.67 -11.80 -4.31
CA PHE A 55 -0.72 -12.62 -5.51
C PHE A 55 0.30 -13.75 -5.36
N GLY A 56 -0.20 -14.97 -5.28
CA GLY A 56 0.60 -16.15 -4.98
C GLY A 56 0.58 -17.21 -6.07
N THR A 57 1.36 -18.27 -5.85
CA THR A 57 1.38 -19.45 -6.71
C THR A 57 1.53 -20.74 -5.89
N ALA A 58 1.03 -21.85 -6.43
CA ALA A 58 1.31 -23.18 -5.92
C ALA A 58 2.75 -23.60 -6.26
N VAL A 59 3.44 -24.16 -5.26
CA VAL A 59 4.86 -24.53 -5.35
C VAL A 59 5.06 -26.00 -5.03
N ALA A 60 5.80 -26.69 -5.90
CA ALA A 60 6.29 -28.04 -5.68
C ALA A 60 7.79 -28.02 -5.31
N ALA A 61 8.17 -28.70 -4.23
CA ALA A 61 9.54 -28.71 -3.73
C ALA A 61 10.52 -29.29 -4.78
N GLY A 62 10.08 -30.32 -5.53
CA GLY A 62 10.86 -30.93 -6.60
C GLY A 62 11.21 -29.99 -7.76
N LYS A 63 10.55 -28.82 -7.88
CA LYS A 63 10.82 -27.81 -8.91
C LYS A 63 11.78 -26.72 -8.44
N LEU A 64 12.17 -26.69 -7.16
CA LEU A 64 13.03 -25.64 -6.63
C LEU A 64 14.48 -25.68 -7.16
N GLY A 65 14.88 -26.75 -7.85
CA GLY A 65 16.15 -26.82 -8.59
C GLY A 65 16.10 -26.23 -10.00
N ASP A 66 14.91 -25.90 -10.52
CA ASP A 66 14.74 -25.28 -11.84
C ASP A 66 14.90 -23.75 -11.72
N GLY A 67 15.93 -23.21 -12.36
CA GLY A 67 16.24 -21.78 -12.34
C GLY A 67 15.17 -20.89 -13.00
N VAL A 68 14.49 -21.38 -14.04
CA VAL A 68 13.39 -20.63 -14.69
C VAL A 68 12.19 -20.61 -13.75
N TYR A 69 11.85 -21.76 -13.17
CA TYR A 69 10.75 -21.89 -12.22
C TYR A 69 10.95 -20.96 -11.02
N THR A 70 12.11 -21.05 -10.37
CA THR A 70 12.44 -20.23 -9.19
C THR A 70 12.65 -18.75 -9.52
N GLY A 71 13.17 -18.43 -10.70
CA GLY A 71 13.30 -17.05 -11.17
C GLY A 71 11.95 -16.37 -11.40
N ILE A 72 10.94 -17.10 -11.87
CA ILE A 72 9.57 -16.58 -11.96
C ILE A 72 8.93 -16.54 -10.57
N LEU A 73 9.09 -17.59 -9.77
CA LEU A 73 8.55 -17.68 -8.40
C LEU A 73 8.93 -16.46 -7.55
N ASP A 74 10.22 -16.18 -7.45
CA ASP A 74 10.75 -15.11 -6.60
C ASP A 74 10.41 -13.72 -7.15
N ARG A 75 10.37 -13.59 -8.49
CA ARG A 75 10.11 -12.30 -9.13
C ARG A 75 8.64 -11.92 -9.08
N GLU A 76 7.74 -12.86 -9.34
CA GLU A 76 6.35 -12.54 -9.70
C GLU A 76 5.38 -12.68 -8.53
N PHE A 77 5.69 -13.44 -7.48
CA PHE A 77 4.73 -13.80 -6.45
C PHE A 77 5.18 -13.36 -5.05
N ASN A 78 4.23 -12.90 -4.23
CA ASN A 78 4.47 -12.50 -2.83
C ASN A 78 3.80 -13.44 -1.80
N SER A 79 3.24 -14.55 -2.27
CA SER A 79 2.68 -15.62 -1.45
C SER A 79 2.91 -16.97 -2.12
N VAL A 80 3.08 -18.03 -1.34
CA VAL A 80 3.20 -19.39 -1.84
C VAL A 80 2.22 -20.33 -1.13
N THR A 81 1.75 -21.33 -1.86
CA THR A 81 1.01 -22.47 -1.31
C THR A 81 1.84 -23.72 -1.60
N ALA A 82 2.11 -24.55 -0.59
CA ALA A 82 2.75 -25.85 -0.83
C ALA A 82 1.73 -26.77 -1.53
N GLU A 83 2.00 -27.16 -2.77
CA GLU A 83 1.02 -27.85 -3.61
C GLU A 83 0.62 -29.19 -3.01
N ASN A 84 1.59 -30.08 -2.76
CA ASN A 84 1.34 -31.42 -2.22
C ASN A 84 2.08 -31.67 -0.91
N GLU A 85 3.13 -30.92 -0.63
CA GLU A 85 4.12 -31.20 0.40
C GLU A 85 3.59 -31.02 1.83
N MET A 86 2.45 -30.35 1.99
CA MET A 86 1.77 -30.16 3.28
C MET A 86 0.50 -31.01 3.44
N LYS A 87 0.15 -31.85 2.45
CA LYS A 87 -0.98 -32.78 2.56
C LYS A 87 -0.64 -33.92 3.53
N TRP A 88 -1.67 -34.57 4.07
CA TRP A 88 -1.50 -35.57 5.13
C TRP A 88 -0.67 -36.77 4.66
N ASP A 89 -0.87 -37.25 3.44
CA ASP A 89 -0.10 -38.38 2.88
C ASP A 89 1.40 -38.09 2.68
N ALA A 90 1.76 -36.82 2.52
CA ALA A 90 3.13 -36.33 2.44
C ALA A 90 3.76 -36.06 3.82
N THR A 91 2.97 -35.53 4.75
CA THR A 91 3.47 -35.10 6.07
C THR A 91 3.43 -36.20 7.13
N GLU A 92 2.56 -37.21 7.01
CA GLU A 92 2.42 -38.31 7.97
C GLU A 92 2.01 -39.62 7.25
N ARG A 93 2.89 -40.11 6.37
CA ARG A 93 2.64 -41.32 5.58
C ARG A 93 2.41 -42.58 6.42
N SER A 94 2.98 -42.63 7.62
CA SER A 94 2.77 -43.68 8.61
C SER A 94 2.46 -43.05 9.97
N ARG A 95 1.53 -43.65 10.72
CA ARG A 95 1.00 -43.10 11.96
C ARG A 95 2.11 -42.68 12.93
N GLY A 96 2.11 -41.40 13.31
CA GLY A 96 3.08 -40.81 14.24
C GLY A 96 4.48 -40.54 13.66
N SER A 97 4.73 -40.89 12.41
CA SER A 97 6.00 -40.64 11.73
C SER A 97 5.86 -39.47 10.76
N PHE A 98 6.22 -38.27 11.23
CA PHE A 98 6.09 -37.06 10.44
C PHE A 98 7.32 -36.76 9.59
N THR A 99 7.10 -36.35 8.35
CA THR A 99 8.13 -35.94 7.39
C THR A 99 7.84 -34.55 6.86
N PHE A 100 8.78 -33.62 7.05
CA PHE A 100 8.57 -32.20 6.72
C PHE A 100 9.56 -31.63 5.72
N GLY A 101 10.62 -32.35 5.35
CA GLY A 101 11.72 -31.82 4.53
C GLY A 101 11.26 -31.05 3.28
N PRO A 102 10.42 -31.62 2.41
CA PRO A 102 9.92 -30.91 1.22
C PRO A 102 9.11 -29.65 1.55
N ALA A 103 8.22 -29.70 2.55
CA ALA A 103 7.46 -28.54 2.98
C ALA A 103 8.36 -27.46 3.61
N ASP A 104 9.34 -27.86 4.44
CA ASP A 104 10.32 -26.96 5.03
C ASP A 104 11.11 -26.20 3.97
N GLN A 105 11.49 -26.86 2.86
CA GLN A 105 12.19 -26.19 1.75
C GLN A 105 11.35 -25.03 1.19
N ILE A 106 10.05 -25.24 0.98
CA ILE A 106 9.12 -24.21 0.48
C ILE A 106 8.97 -23.09 1.52
N VAL A 107 8.66 -23.43 2.79
CA VAL A 107 8.44 -22.41 3.84
C VAL A 107 9.71 -21.61 4.10
N ASN A 108 10.88 -22.26 4.14
CA ASN A 108 12.17 -21.59 4.34
C ASN A 108 12.49 -20.64 3.21
N ARG A 109 12.29 -21.06 1.95
CA ARG A 109 12.46 -20.17 0.79
C ARG A 109 11.53 -18.97 0.87
N ALA A 110 10.24 -19.21 1.08
CA ALA A 110 9.23 -18.16 1.15
C ALA A 110 9.55 -17.15 2.27
N THR A 111 9.91 -17.64 3.46
CA THR A 111 10.31 -16.79 4.59
C THR A 111 11.55 -15.95 4.24
N ALA A 112 12.58 -16.57 3.63
CA ALA A 112 13.80 -15.87 3.23
C ALA A 112 13.58 -14.81 2.14
N ARG A 113 12.49 -14.94 1.36
CA ARG A 113 12.09 -13.99 0.31
C ARG A 113 10.97 -13.04 0.75
N GLY A 114 10.58 -13.04 2.02
CA GLY A 114 9.51 -12.18 2.54
C GLY A 114 8.11 -12.51 1.95
N GLN A 115 7.94 -13.70 1.39
CA GLN A 115 6.67 -14.18 0.85
C GLN A 115 5.79 -14.72 1.99
N ARG A 116 4.47 -14.52 1.86
CA ARG A 116 3.48 -15.16 2.73
C ARG A 116 3.38 -16.65 2.42
N VAL A 117 3.00 -17.46 3.40
CA VAL A 117 2.80 -18.90 3.21
C VAL A 117 1.36 -19.28 3.54
N ARG A 118 0.69 -19.94 2.60
CA ARG A 118 -0.55 -20.66 2.84
C ARG A 118 -0.25 -22.13 3.08
N GLY A 119 -0.66 -22.63 4.24
CA GLY A 119 -0.56 -24.05 4.54
C GLY A 119 -1.72 -24.81 3.90
N HIS A 120 -1.42 -25.80 3.06
CA HIS A 120 -2.41 -26.53 2.27
C HIS A 120 -2.06 -28.04 2.24
N THR A 121 -2.81 -28.89 2.92
CA THR A 121 -4.00 -28.64 3.77
C THR A 121 -4.02 -29.64 4.92
N LEU A 122 -4.63 -29.26 6.04
CA LEU A 122 -4.59 -30.06 7.28
C LEU A 122 -5.52 -31.28 7.25
N VAL A 123 -6.71 -31.15 6.65
CA VAL A 123 -7.70 -32.24 6.56
C VAL A 123 -8.28 -32.28 5.16
N TRP A 124 -7.98 -33.36 4.42
CA TRP A 124 -8.53 -33.60 3.09
C TRP A 124 -8.69 -35.09 2.83
N HIS A 125 -9.76 -35.47 2.15
CA HIS A 125 -10.14 -36.87 1.94
C HIS A 125 -9.41 -37.51 0.75
N SER A 126 -8.98 -36.72 -0.24
CA SER A 126 -8.50 -37.23 -1.54
C SER A 126 -7.04 -37.71 -1.50
N GLN A 127 -6.18 -37.02 -0.74
CA GLN A 127 -4.77 -37.41 -0.52
C GLN A 127 -4.52 -37.70 0.95
N LEU A 128 -5.06 -38.83 1.40
CA LEU A 128 -5.03 -39.29 2.78
C LEU A 128 -4.27 -40.62 2.87
N PRO A 129 -3.38 -40.82 3.87
CA PRO A 129 -2.72 -42.10 4.05
C PRO A 129 -3.72 -43.24 4.22
N GLY A 130 -3.45 -44.40 3.60
CA GLY A 130 -4.32 -45.58 3.69
C GLY A 130 -4.59 -46.04 5.12
N TRP A 131 -3.68 -45.79 6.06
CA TRP A 131 -3.87 -46.13 7.46
C TRP A 131 -4.94 -45.26 8.15
N VAL A 132 -5.15 -44.02 7.71
CA VAL A 132 -6.20 -43.13 8.25
C VAL A 132 -7.55 -43.50 7.68
N SER A 133 -7.62 -43.74 6.35
CA SER A 133 -8.87 -44.13 5.68
C SER A 133 -9.38 -45.52 6.12
N SER A 134 -8.52 -46.35 6.69
CA SER A 134 -8.86 -47.68 7.21
C SER A 134 -9.31 -47.68 8.68
N ILE A 135 -9.30 -46.53 9.36
CA ILE A 135 -9.78 -46.43 10.75
C ILE A 135 -11.30 -46.60 10.77
N THR A 136 -11.82 -47.46 11.64
CA THR A 136 -13.26 -47.71 11.82
C THR A 136 -13.81 -47.20 13.15
N ASP A 137 -12.95 -46.89 14.12
CA ASP A 137 -13.33 -46.34 15.43
C ASP A 137 -13.30 -44.80 15.41
N ALA A 138 -14.45 -44.19 15.75
CA ALA A 138 -14.63 -42.74 15.71
C ALA A 138 -13.71 -42.00 16.71
N ASN A 139 -13.46 -42.56 17.89
CA ASN A 139 -12.60 -41.92 18.89
C ASN A 139 -11.13 -41.92 18.44
N THR A 140 -10.69 -43.03 17.85
CA THR A 140 -9.36 -43.17 17.26
C THR A 140 -9.16 -42.18 16.12
N LEU A 141 -10.11 -42.09 15.17
CA LEU A 141 -10.01 -41.13 14.07
C LEU A 141 -10.00 -39.68 14.57
N ARG A 142 -10.83 -39.36 15.57
CA ARG A 142 -10.89 -38.05 16.20
C ARG A 142 -9.55 -37.65 16.83
N SER A 143 -8.93 -38.57 17.55
CA SER A 143 -7.61 -38.36 18.17
C SER A 143 -6.52 -38.20 17.11
N VAL A 144 -6.53 -39.03 16.07
CA VAL A 144 -5.59 -38.98 14.95
C VAL A 144 -5.69 -37.64 14.20
N MET A 145 -6.90 -37.17 13.89
CA MET A 145 -7.13 -35.88 13.25
C MET A 145 -6.61 -34.72 14.11
N ASN A 146 -6.91 -34.73 15.41
CA ASN A 146 -6.44 -33.67 16.28
C ASN A 146 -4.91 -33.66 16.43
N ASN A 147 -4.29 -34.84 16.53
CA ASN A 147 -2.84 -34.97 16.62
C ASN A 147 -2.17 -34.45 15.36
N HIS A 148 -2.69 -34.81 14.18
CA HIS A 148 -2.16 -34.35 12.91
C HIS A 148 -2.23 -32.82 12.77
N ILE A 149 -3.42 -32.25 12.95
CA ILE A 149 -3.63 -30.79 12.92
C ILE A 149 -2.67 -30.08 13.89
N THR A 150 -2.60 -30.56 15.12
CA THR A 150 -1.75 -29.95 16.16
C THR A 150 -0.28 -30.02 15.80
N THR A 151 0.19 -31.18 15.33
CA THR A 151 1.61 -31.40 15.01
C THR A 151 2.05 -30.54 13.82
N VAL A 152 1.28 -30.55 12.73
CA VAL A 152 1.60 -29.79 11.52
C VAL A 152 1.48 -28.28 11.78
N ALA A 153 0.40 -27.82 12.40
CA ALA A 153 0.21 -26.39 12.67
C ALA A 153 1.24 -25.84 13.67
N ASN A 154 1.58 -26.60 14.73
CA ASN A 154 2.62 -26.17 15.68
C ASN A 154 4.00 -26.05 15.03
N ARG A 155 4.34 -26.94 14.08
CA ARG A 155 5.63 -26.89 13.39
C ARG A 155 5.86 -25.55 12.67
N TYR A 156 4.82 -25.03 12.02
CA TYR A 156 4.92 -23.82 11.20
C TYR A 156 4.32 -22.58 11.87
N LYS A 157 4.01 -22.66 13.17
CA LYS A 157 3.42 -21.55 13.93
C LYS A 157 4.22 -20.26 13.77
N GLY A 158 3.51 -19.18 13.46
CA GLY A 158 4.11 -17.86 13.21
C GLY A 158 4.77 -17.68 11.84
N ARG A 159 4.80 -18.73 11.01
CA ARG A 159 5.32 -18.70 9.63
C ARG A 159 4.24 -18.88 8.57
N ILE A 160 3.02 -19.20 8.99
CA ILE A 160 1.85 -19.38 8.13
C ILE A 160 0.95 -18.16 8.22
N HIS A 161 0.63 -17.60 7.06
CA HIS A 161 -0.37 -16.54 6.94
C HIS A 161 -1.79 -17.09 7.10
N SER A 162 -2.07 -18.21 6.42
CA SER A 162 -3.38 -18.84 6.41
C SER A 162 -3.28 -20.36 6.27
N TRP A 163 -4.14 -21.10 6.98
CA TRP A 163 -4.32 -22.53 6.84
C TRP A 163 -5.59 -22.86 6.06
N ASP A 164 -5.48 -23.75 5.09
CA ASP A 164 -6.60 -24.59 4.69
C ASP A 164 -6.79 -25.66 5.75
N VAL A 165 -7.80 -25.44 6.59
CA VAL A 165 -8.06 -26.35 7.73
C VAL A 165 -8.77 -27.59 7.23
N VAL A 166 -9.80 -27.41 6.41
CA VAL A 166 -10.52 -28.49 5.75
C VAL A 166 -10.68 -28.14 4.28
N ASN A 167 -10.30 -29.07 3.41
CA ASN A 167 -10.44 -28.95 1.97
C ASN A 167 -11.59 -29.83 1.46
N GLU A 168 -12.45 -29.30 0.62
CA GLU A 168 -13.42 -30.04 -0.21
C GLU A 168 -14.34 -30.99 0.57
N ALA A 169 -14.93 -30.53 1.67
CA ALA A 169 -15.84 -31.33 2.48
C ALA A 169 -17.27 -31.40 1.90
N PHE A 170 -17.66 -30.53 0.97
CA PHE A 170 -18.99 -30.56 0.37
C PHE A 170 -19.03 -31.42 -0.90
N ALA A 171 -20.15 -32.13 -1.07
CA ALA A 171 -20.42 -32.96 -2.23
C ALA A 171 -20.76 -32.10 -3.46
N ASP A 172 -20.37 -32.58 -4.63
CA ASP A 172 -20.82 -32.00 -5.88
C ASP A 172 -22.30 -32.31 -6.13
N GLY A 173 -22.95 -31.50 -6.97
CA GLY A 173 -24.38 -31.66 -7.32
C GLY A 173 -25.35 -30.84 -6.46
N GLY A 174 -26.61 -31.26 -6.44
CA GLY A 174 -27.74 -30.44 -5.95
C GLY A 174 -28.07 -30.53 -4.47
N SER A 175 -27.34 -31.32 -3.67
CA SER A 175 -27.73 -31.60 -2.27
C SER A 175 -27.31 -30.51 -1.28
N GLY A 176 -26.19 -29.83 -1.55
CA GLY A 176 -25.56 -28.91 -0.60
C GLY A 176 -25.13 -29.57 0.71
N GLN A 177 -24.86 -30.88 0.68
CA GLN A 177 -24.46 -31.70 1.82
C GLN A 177 -22.95 -32.00 1.81
N HIS A 178 -22.43 -32.48 2.94
CA HIS A 178 -21.06 -32.98 3.01
C HIS A 178 -20.88 -34.25 2.16
N ARG A 179 -19.71 -34.41 1.57
CA ARG A 179 -19.37 -35.62 0.80
C ARG A 179 -19.04 -36.81 1.71
N PRO A 180 -19.29 -38.05 1.27
CA PRO A 180 -18.81 -39.24 1.94
C PRO A 180 -17.28 -39.21 2.05
N SER A 181 -16.77 -39.40 3.26
CA SER A 181 -15.35 -39.53 3.58
C SER A 181 -15.22 -40.26 4.90
N VAL A 182 -14.03 -40.79 5.24
CA VAL A 182 -13.82 -41.43 6.55
C VAL A 182 -14.18 -40.48 7.70
N PHE A 183 -13.86 -39.19 7.56
CA PHE A 183 -14.22 -38.15 8.52
C PHE A 183 -15.73 -37.95 8.62
N GLN A 184 -16.42 -37.75 7.49
CA GLN A 184 -17.87 -37.53 7.50
C GLN A 184 -18.63 -38.77 8.01
N ASN A 185 -18.21 -39.97 7.61
CA ASN A 185 -18.90 -41.21 7.94
C ASN A 185 -18.77 -41.58 9.41
N LEU A 186 -17.60 -41.35 10.02
CA LEU A 186 -17.35 -41.74 11.42
C LEU A 186 -17.50 -40.60 12.43
N LEU A 187 -17.19 -39.35 12.05
CA LEU A 187 -17.23 -38.20 12.96
C LEU A 187 -18.49 -37.34 12.79
N GLY A 188 -19.20 -37.48 11.66
CA GLY A 188 -20.39 -36.70 11.33
C GLY A 188 -20.10 -35.21 11.13
N ASN A 189 -21.14 -34.39 10.99
CA ASN A 189 -21.04 -32.97 10.62
C ASN A 189 -20.15 -32.12 11.54
N GLY A 190 -19.91 -32.55 12.78
CA GLY A 190 -19.09 -31.83 13.75
C GLY A 190 -17.58 -31.87 13.48
N PHE A 191 -17.09 -32.70 12.55
CA PHE A 191 -15.65 -32.85 12.32
C PHE A 191 -14.98 -31.57 11.81
N ILE A 192 -15.68 -30.80 10.97
CA ILE A 192 -15.16 -29.54 10.42
C ILE A 192 -14.96 -28.53 11.55
N GLU A 193 -15.98 -28.31 12.39
CA GLU A 193 -15.86 -27.41 13.54
C GLU A 193 -14.71 -27.82 14.46
N GLN A 194 -14.61 -29.12 14.74
CA GLN A 194 -13.53 -29.64 15.56
C GLN A 194 -12.16 -29.33 14.95
N ALA A 195 -11.98 -29.55 13.65
CA ALA A 195 -10.72 -29.24 12.98
C ALA A 195 -10.35 -27.76 13.12
N PHE A 196 -11.30 -26.85 12.96
CA PHE A 196 -11.10 -25.40 13.16
C PHE A 196 -10.72 -25.05 14.60
N ARG A 197 -11.37 -25.63 15.60
CA ARG A 197 -11.03 -25.39 17.01
C ARG A 197 -9.65 -25.93 17.37
N THR A 198 -9.29 -27.10 16.86
CA THR A 198 -7.96 -27.67 17.04
C THR A 198 -6.89 -26.80 16.35
N ALA A 199 -7.12 -26.38 15.11
CA ALA A 199 -6.19 -25.53 14.36
C ALA A 199 -5.99 -24.17 15.06
N ARG A 200 -7.05 -23.54 15.57
CA ARG A 200 -6.93 -22.28 16.34
C ARG A 200 -6.11 -22.44 17.61
N SER A 201 -6.24 -23.58 18.28
CA SER A 201 -5.48 -23.86 19.51
C SER A 201 -3.99 -24.04 19.23
N ALA A 202 -3.64 -24.69 18.11
CA ALA A 202 -2.26 -24.89 17.70
C ALA A 202 -1.61 -23.60 17.17
N ASP A 203 -2.28 -22.89 16.26
CA ASP A 203 -1.81 -21.65 15.66
C ASP A 203 -2.84 -20.51 15.80
N PRO A 204 -2.79 -19.75 16.92
CA PRO A 204 -3.72 -18.67 17.18
C PRO A 204 -3.61 -17.47 16.23
N ALA A 205 -2.46 -17.29 15.57
CA ALA A 205 -2.17 -16.11 14.77
C ALA A 205 -2.55 -16.28 13.29
N ALA A 206 -2.49 -17.50 12.76
CA ALA A 206 -2.86 -17.79 11.38
C ALA A 206 -4.35 -17.55 11.12
N LYS A 207 -4.66 -17.17 9.87
CA LYS A 207 -6.03 -17.17 9.37
C LYS A 207 -6.48 -18.60 9.11
N LEU A 208 -7.68 -18.97 9.54
CA LEU A 208 -8.22 -20.31 9.34
C LEU A 208 -9.29 -20.28 8.24
N CYS A 209 -8.99 -20.95 7.12
CA CYS A 209 -9.84 -20.98 5.94
C CYS A 209 -10.50 -22.35 5.73
N TYR A 210 -11.73 -22.32 5.25
CA TYR A 210 -12.35 -23.46 4.56
C TYR A 210 -12.07 -23.32 3.05
N ASN A 211 -11.62 -24.36 2.35
CA ASN A 211 -11.27 -24.30 0.93
C ASN A 211 -12.05 -25.34 0.12
N ASP A 212 -12.59 -24.97 -1.03
CA ASP A 212 -13.36 -25.89 -1.88
C ASP A 212 -13.40 -25.42 -3.35
N TYR A 213 -13.60 -26.35 -4.26
CA TYR A 213 -13.89 -26.09 -5.68
C TYR A 213 -15.39 -26.08 -5.96
N ASN A 214 -15.79 -25.55 -7.12
CA ASN A 214 -17.19 -25.52 -7.56
C ASN A 214 -18.13 -24.84 -6.56
N ILE A 215 -17.61 -23.85 -5.82
CA ILE A 215 -18.39 -22.98 -4.93
C ILE A 215 -18.43 -21.54 -5.44
N GLU A 216 -18.13 -21.32 -6.72
CA GLU A 216 -18.03 -20.02 -7.36
C GLU A 216 -19.38 -19.49 -7.87
N ASP A 217 -20.33 -20.38 -8.18
CA ASP A 217 -21.69 -19.98 -8.57
C ASP A 217 -22.59 -19.84 -7.34
N TRP A 218 -23.09 -18.63 -7.11
CA TRP A 218 -23.99 -18.32 -5.99
C TRP A 218 -25.24 -19.21 -5.96
N ASN A 219 -25.75 -19.62 -7.12
CA ASN A 219 -26.98 -20.40 -7.21
C ASN A 219 -26.77 -21.90 -6.98
N ALA A 220 -25.52 -22.37 -6.94
CA ALA A 220 -25.24 -23.78 -6.74
C ALA A 220 -25.57 -24.22 -5.30
N ALA A 221 -26.19 -25.39 -5.18
CA ALA A 221 -26.55 -25.96 -3.88
C ALA A 221 -25.31 -26.17 -2.98
N LYS A 222 -24.16 -26.55 -3.58
CA LYS A 222 -22.87 -26.68 -2.90
C LYS A 222 -22.44 -25.35 -2.26
N THR A 223 -22.40 -24.26 -3.04
CA THR A 223 -22.12 -22.90 -2.56
C THR A 223 -23.04 -22.50 -1.41
N GLN A 224 -24.34 -22.77 -1.55
CA GLN A 224 -25.33 -22.48 -0.49
C GLN A 224 -25.12 -23.34 0.76
N GLY A 225 -24.66 -24.58 0.63
CA GLY A 225 -24.26 -25.45 1.73
C GLY A 225 -23.09 -24.85 2.53
N VAL A 226 -22.01 -24.46 1.83
CA VAL A 226 -20.85 -23.82 2.45
C VAL A 226 -21.24 -22.49 3.10
N TYR A 227 -22.05 -21.66 2.43
CA TYR A 227 -22.56 -20.41 3.01
C TYR A 227 -23.32 -20.63 4.33
N ARG A 228 -24.21 -21.64 4.38
CA ARG A 228 -24.92 -21.99 5.62
C ARG A 228 -23.98 -22.42 6.73
N MET A 229 -22.96 -23.22 6.42
CA MET A 229 -21.95 -23.64 7.40
C MET A 229 -21.16 -22.43 7.93
N VAL A 230 -20.66 -21.56 7.05
CA VAL A 230 -19.89 -20.37 7.46
C VAL A 230 -20.75 -19.47 8.34
N ARG A 231 -22.02 -19.24 7.96
CA ARG A 231 -22.96 -18.44 8.75
C ARG A 231 -23.18 -19.04 10.14
N ASP A 232 -23.42 -20.34 10.23
CA ASP A 232 -23.59 -21.07 11.49
C ASP A 232 -22.32 -20.98 12.37
N PHE A 233 -21.14 -21.19 11.77
CA PHE A 233 -19.86 -21.10 12.46
C PHE A 233 -19.63 -19.71 13.04
N LYS A 234 -19.90 -18.65 12.26
CA LYS A 234 -19.81 -17.27 12.74
C LYS A 234 -20.80 -17.00 13.87
N ALA A 235 -22.03 -17.51 13.79
CA ALA A 235 -23.03 -17.36 14.84
C ALA A 235 -22.64 -18.05 16.15
N ARG A 236 -21.96 -19.20 16.08
CA ARG A 236 -21.55 -20.00 17.25
C ARG A 236 -20.11 -19.74 17.72
N GLY A 237 -19.42 -18.77 17.13
CA GLY A 237 -18.03 -18.45 17.48
C GLY A 237 -17.02 -19.55 17.15
N VAL A 238 -17.28 -20.37 16.13
CA VAL A 238 -16.28 -21.28 15.55
C VAL A 238 -15.24 -20.41 14.81
N PRO A 239 -13.93 -20.65 14.98
CA PRO A 239 -12.90 -19.70 14.57
C PRO A 239 -12.57 -19.74 13.07
N ILE A 240 -13.58 -19.51 12.21
CA ILE A 240 -13.42 -19.37 10.77
C ILE A 240 -13.15 -17.90 10.38
N ASP A 241 -12.04 -17.68 9.70
CA ASP A 241 -11.63 -16.34 9.24
C ASP A 241 -11.85 -16.13 7.76
N CYS A 242 -11.81 -17.20 6.95
CA CYS A 242 -11.83 -17.09 5.50
C CYS A 242 -12.51 -18.26 4.79
N VAL A 243 -12.92 -18.00 3.54
CA VAL A 243 -13.33 -19.01 2.57
C VAL A 243 -12.44 -18.89 1.34
N GLY A 244 -11.78 -19.98 0.97
CA GLY A 244 -11.01 -20.16 -0.24
C GLY A 244 -11.87 -20.75 -1.35
N LEU A 245 -11.89 -20.10 -2.51
CA LEU A 245 -12.55 -20.59 -3.72
C LEU A 245 -11.44 -20.99 -4.71
N GLN A 246 -11.36 -22.28 -5.02
CA GLN A 246 -10.27 -22.82 -5.83
C GLN A 246 -10.24 -22.20 -7.23
N ALA A 247 -11.40 -21.94 -7.84
CA ALA A 247 -11.51 -21.23 -9.12
C ALA A 247 -10.81 -21.93 -10.31
N HIS A 248 -10.91 -23.27 -10.37
CA HIS A 248 -10.57 -24.06 -11.54
C HIS A 248 -11.63 -23.87 -12.64
N PHE A 249 -11.43 -22.92 -13.54
CA PHE A 249 -12.42 -22.58 -14.56
C PHE A 249 -12.15 -23.25 -15.91
N GLY A 250 -13.23 -23.55 -16.64
CA GLY A 250 -13.15 -23.84 -18.08
C GLY A 250 -12.86 -22.57 -18.90
N ALA A 251 -12.81 -22.71 -20.22
CA ALA A 251 -12.49 -21.58 -21.11
C ALA A 251 -13.53 -20.45 -21.08
N GLY A 252 -14.73 -20.71 -20.54
CA GLY A 252 -15.76 -19.68 -20.32
C GLY A 252 -15.44 -18.70 -19.17
N GLY A 253 -14.50 -19.04 -18.28
CA GLY A 253 -14.15 -18.24 -17.11
C GLY A 253 -15.13 -18.38 -15.93
N PRO A 254 -15.14 -17.41 -15.00
CA PRO A 254 -15.96 -17.48 -13.81
C PRO A 254 -17.46 -17.37 -14.15
N PRO A 255 -18.36 -17.99 -13.36
CA PRO A 255 -19.80 -17.80 -13.52
C PRO A 255 -20.18 -16.32 -13.32
N ALA A 256 -21.29 -15.89 -13.94
CA ALA A 256 -21.75 -14.50 -13.86
C ALA A 256 -22.00 -14.03 -12.40
N SER A 257 -22.38 -14.96 -11.53
CA SER A 257 -22.63 -14.73 -10.11
C SER A 257 -21.37 -14.71 -9.23
N PHE A 258 -20.17 -14.87 -9.79
CA PHE A 258 -18.94 -15.05 -9.01
C PHE A 258 -18.65 -13.90 -8.04
N GLN A 259 -18.78 -12.64 -8.47
CA GLN A 259 -18.61 -11.50 -7.56
C GLN A 259 -19.68 -11.49 -6.45
N THR A 260 -20.91 -11.90 -6.74
CA THR A 260 -21.98 -12.06 -5.75
C THR A 260 -21.58 -13.09 -4.71
N THR A 261 -21.07 -14.25 -5.14
CA THR A 261 -20.55 -15.29 -4.25
C THR A 261 -19.49 -14.75 -3.29
N LEU A 262 -18.46 -14.08 -3.83
CA LEU A 262 -17.39 -13.47 -3.03
C LEU A 262 -17.96 -12.45 -2.02
N SER A 263 -18.88 -11.60 -2.47
CA SER A 263 -19.51 -10.56 -1.64
C SER A 263 -20.39 -11.16 -0.54
N SER A 264 -21.11 -12.24 -0.82
CA SER A 264 -21.99 -12.92 0.14
C SER A 264 -21.20 -13.56 1.28
N PHE A 265 -20.12 -14.29 0.98
CA PHE A 265 -19.24 -14.80 2.04
C PHE A 265 -18.60 -13.65 2.83
N ALA A 266 -18.11 -12.61 2.15
CA ALA A 266 -17.55 -11.43 2.80
C ALA A 266 -18.53 -10.74 3.77
N ALA A 267 -19.82 -10.71 3.44
CA ALA A 267 -20.88 -10.14 4.27
C ALA A 267 -21.09 -10.90 5.60
N LEU A 268 -20.68 -12.16 5.70
CA LEU A 268 -20.66 -12.92 6.95
C LEU A 268 -19.50 -12.54 7.89
N GLY A 269 -18.65 -11.59 7.47
CA GLY A 269 -17.52 -11.10 8.26
C GLY A 269 -16.29 -12.01 8.20
N VAL A 270 -16.21 -12.89 7.19
CA VAL A 270 -14.99 -13.63 6.82
C VAL A 270 -14.31 -12.98 5.62
N ASP A 271 -13.02 -13.20 5.45
CA ASP A 271 -12.31 -12.85 4.24
C ASP A 271 -12.58 -13.89 3.14
N VAL A 272 -12.44 -13.51 1.88
CA VAL A 272 -12.49 -14.44 0.74
C VAL A 272 -11.17 -14.44 -0.02
N GLN A 273 -10.79 -15.58 -0.56
CA GLN A 273 -9.53 -15.74 -1.28
C GLN A 273 -9.76 -16.61 -2.51
N ILE A 274 -9.17 -16.23 -3.64
CA ILE A 274 -9.08 -17.11 -4.81
C ILE A 274 -7.82 -17.95 -4.63
N THR A 275 -7.93 -19.26 -4.55
CA THR A 275 -6.88 -20.09 -3.94
C THR A 275 -6.13 -21.00 -4.91
N GLU A 276 -6.72 -21.37 -6.05
CA GLU A 276 -6.14 -22.34 -6.98
C GLU A 276 -6.44 -21.96 -8.44
N LEU A 277 -6.30 -20.66 -8.77
CA LEU A 277 -6.72 -20.12 -10.05
C LEU A 277 -5.96 -20.75 -11.22
N ASP A 278 -6.69 -21.46 -12.07
CA ASP A 278 -6.29 -21.84 -13.41
C ASP A 278 -7.52 -21.81 -14.34
N ILE A 279 -7.35 -21.31 -15.57
CA ILE A 279 -8.46 -21.13 -16.51
C ILE A 279 -8.06 -21.75 -17.84
N ALA A 280 -8.78 -22.78 -18.30
CA ALA A 280 -8.47 -23.47 -19.55
C ALA A 280 -8.24 -22.49 -20.72
N GLN A 281 -7.12 -22.64 -21.41
CA GLN A 281 -6.60 -21.82 -22.52
C GLN A 281 -6.22 -20.38 -22.16
N ALA A 282 -6.31 -20.03 -20.87
CA ALA A 282 -6.03 -18.71 -20.32
C ALA A 282 -6.61 -17.51 -21.14
N PRO A 283 -7.93 -17.45 -21.41
CA PRO A 283 -8.52 -16.29 -22.07
C PRO A 283 -8.31 -15.03 -21.25
N THR A 284 -7.89 -13.96 -21.92
CA THR A 284 -7.58 -12.67 -21.28
C THR A 284 -8.78 -12.11 -20.53
N THR A 285 -9.97 -12.20 -21.10
CA THR A 285 -11.24 -11.72 -20.53
C THR A 285 -11.64 -12.52 -19.30
N ALA A 286 -11.46 -13.84 -19.29
CA ALA A 286 -11.78 -14.71 -18.16
C ALA A 286 -10.88 -14.41 -16.95
N TYR A 287 -9.56 -14.27 -17.18
CA TYR A 287 -8.63 -13.84 -16.15
C TYR A 287 -8.96 -12.44 -15.61
N ALA A 288 -9.24 -11.47 -16.49
CA ALA A 288 -9.65 -10.13 -16.08
C ALA A 288 -10.94 -10.15 -15.25
N ASN A 289 -11.96 -10.89 -15.66
CA ASN A 289 -13.23 -10.95 -14.93
C ASN A 289 -13.05 -11.57 -13.54
N THR A 290 -12.24 -12.62 -13.44
CA THR A 290 -11.92 -13.29 -12.16
C THR A 290 -11.20 -12.34 -11.20
N VAL A 291 -10.15 -11.68 -11.69
CA VAL A 291 -9.36 -10.71 -10.91
C VAL A 291 -10.23 -9.52 -10.51
N ARG A 292 -11.02 -8.97 -11.43
CA ARG A 292 -11.92 -7.84 -11.16
C ARG A 292 -12.97 -8.16 -10.10
N ALA A 293 -13.53 -9.38 -10.13
CA ALA A 293 -14.47 -9.83 -9.10
C ALA A 293 -13.84 -9.79 -7.70
N CYS A 294 -12.58 -10.21 -7.57
CA CYS A 294 -11.84 -10.08 -6.30
C CYS A 294 -11.55 -8.61 -5.95
N MET A 295 -11.09 -7.80 -6.90
CA MET A 295 -10.77 -6.39 -6.65
C MET A 295 -11.98 -5.58 -6.17
N ASN A 296 -13.17 -5.91 -6.67
CA ASN A 296 -14.44 -5.27 -6.29
C ASN A 296 -14.95 -5.65 -4.89
N VAL A 297 -14.39 -6.69 -4.26
CA VAL A 297 -14.77 -7.12 -2.92
C VAL A 297 -13.64 -6.75 -1.95
N ALA A 298 -13.91 -5.80 -1.05
CA ALA A 298 -12.90 -5.29 -0.11
C ALA A 298 -12.27 -6.36 0.79
N ARG A 299 -13.04 -7.42 1.11
CA ARG A 299 -12.59 -8.58 1.89
C ARG A 299 -12.01 -9.71 1.03
N CYS A 300 -11.88 -9.53 -0.29
CA CYS A 300 -11.10 -10.45 -1.10
C CYS A 300 -9.62 -10.13 -0.92
N THR A 301 -8.90 -10.97 -0.17
CA THR A 301 -7.56 -10.63 0.35
C THR A 301 -6.40 -11.18 -0.46
N GLY A 302 -6.66 -12.00 -1.49
CA GLY A 302 -5.62 -12.45 -2.40
C GLY A 302 -6.07 -13.46 -3.44
N ILE A 303 -5.16 -13.69 -4.39
CA ILE A 303 -5.31 -14.61 -5.51
C ILE A 303 -4.07 -15.50 -5.57
N THR A 304 -4.24 -16.81 -5.64
CA THR A 304 -3.17 -17.78 -5.89
C THR A 304 -3.44 -18.47 -7.22
N VAL A 305 -2.48 -18.50 -8.13
CA VAL A 305 -2.55 -19.32 -9.36
C VAL A 305 -2.01 -20.73 -9.10
N TRP A 306 -2.64 -21.76 -9.65
CA TRP A 306 -2.29 -23.15 -9.34
C TRP A 306 -1.17 -23.69 -10.25
N GLY A 307 0.00 -23.10 -10.08
CA GLY A 307 1.24 -23.39 -10.81
C GLY A 307 1.86 -22.14 -11.43
N ILE A 308 3.07 -22.30 -11.98
CA ILE A 308 3.86 -21.20 -12.56
C ILE A 308 3.75 -21.17 -14.08
N ARG A 309 4.27 -22.20 -14.76
CA ARG A 309 4.21 -22.33 -16.23
C ARG A 309 3.16 -23.35 -16.62
N ASP A 310 2.62 -23.26 -17.84
CA ASP A 310 1.69 -24.26 -18.38
C ASP A 310 2.21 -25.70 -18.27
N SER A 311 3.54 -25.93 -18.36
CA SER A 311 4.17 -27.25 -18.17
C SER A 311 4.22 -27.75 -16.72
N ASP A 312 3.95 -26.88 -15.76
CA ASP A 312 3.89 -27.20 -14.33
C ASP A 312 2.44 -27.41 -13.84
N SER A 313 1.45 -27.23 -14.72
CA SER A 313 0.04 -27.43 -14.38
C SER A 313 -0.36 -28.91 -14.44
N TRP A 314 -1.29 -29.31 -13.57
CA TRP A 314 -1.96 -30.61 -13.61
C TRP A 314 -2.92 -30.78 -14.81
N ARG A 315 -3.37 -29.67 -15.42
CA ARG A 315 -4.31 -29.66 -16.56
C ARG A 315 -3.57 -29.73 -17.89
N SER A 316 -2.98 -30.90 -18.16
CA SER A 316 -2.21 -31.15 -19.38
C SER A 316 -3.01 -30.81 -20.65
N GLY A 317 -2.40 -30.08 -21.58
CA GLY A 317 -3.01 -29.67 -22.86
C GLY A 317 -3.94 -28.46 -22.78
N GLU A 318 -4.26 -27.98 -21.58
CA GLU A 318 -5.18 -26.85 -21.42
C GLU A 318 -4.47 -25.49 -21.37
N ASN A 319 -3.14 -25.45 -21.21
CA ASN A 319 -2.36 -24.22 -21.09
C ASN A 319 -3.03 -23.16 -20.20
N PRO A 320 -3.34 -23.46 -18.92
CA PRO A 320 -4.29 -22.66 -18.18
C PRO A 320 -3.65 -21.52 -17.37
N LEU A 321 -2.32 -21.40 -17.34
CA LEU A 321 -1.59 -20.50 -16.45
C LEU A 321 -1.15 -19.21 -17.13
N LEU A 322 -0.49 -18.33 -16.38
CA LEU A 322 -0.07 -16.99 -16.82
C LEU A 322 1.23 -16.99 -17.64
N PHE A 323 2.02 -18.07 -17.55
CA PHE A 323 3.27 -18.24 -18.27
C PHE A 323 3.22 -19.47 -19.17
N ASP A 324 3.76 -19.36 -20.38
CA ASP A 324 3.89 -20.50 -21.28
C ASP A 324 4.90 -21.53 -20.75
N ARG A 325 5.01 -22.67 -21.43
CA ARG A 325 5.94 -23.76 -21.06
C ARG A 325 7.41 -23.33 -20.95
N ASN A 326 7.81 -22.24 -21.60
CA ASN A 326 9.18 -21.73 -21.59
C ASN A 326 9.39 -20.64 -20.52
N GLY A 327 8.32 -20.22 -19.82
CA GLY A 327 8.36 -19.16 -18.83
C GLY A 327 8.08 -17.76 -19.39
N ASN A 328 7.62 -17.62 -20.63
CA ASN A 328 7.23 -16.34 -21.19
C ASN A 328 5.83 -15.93 -20.71
N LYS A 329 5.63 -14.63 -20.47
CA LYS A 329 4.33 -14.06 -20.06
C LYS A 329 3.31 -14.20 -21.19
N LYS A 330 2.15 -14.78 -20.89
CA LYS A 330 1.02 -14.87 -21.83
C LYS A 330 0.19 -13.58 -21.83
N ALA A 331 -0.71 -13.42 -22.79
CA ALA A 331 -1.66 -12.30 -22.80
C ALA A 331 -2.51 -12.26 -21.51
N ALA A 332 -2.82 -13.43 -20.93
CA ALA A 332 -3.50 -13.55 -19.64
C ALA A 332 -2.74 -12.91 -18.48
N TYR A 333 -1.41 -12.99 -18.47
CA TYR A 333 -0.56 -12.29 -17.49
C TYR A 333 -0.81 -10.79 -17.58
N GLN A 334 -0.77 -10.23 -18.80
CA GLN A 334 -0.92 -8.79 -19.00
C GLN A 334 -2.33 -8.34 -18.62
N SER A 335 -3.34 -9.13 -18.96
CA SER A 335 -4.73 -8.89 -18.57
C SER A 335 -4.92 -8.87 -17.05
N THR A 336 -4.33 -9.85 -16.36
CA THR A 336 -4.33 -9.97 -14.91
C THR A 336 -3.66 -8.75 -14.27
N LEU A 337 -2.45 -8.41 -14.72
CA LEU A 337 -1.69 -7.28 -14.22
C LEU A 337 -2.45 -5.95 -14.44
N THR A 338 -2.98 -5.73 -15.64
CA THR A 338 -3.75 -4.53 -16.01
C THR A 338 -5.02 -4.40 -15.17
N THR A 339 -5.73 -5.50 -14.93
CA THR A 339 -6.94 -5.48 -14.12
C THR A 339 -6.65 -5.09 -12.66
N MET A 340 -5.47 -5.42 -12.14
CA MET A 340 -5.02 -4.95 -10.82
C MET A 340 -4.44 -3.52 -10.84
N GLY A 341 -4.45 -2.83 -11.99
CA GLY A 341 -3.93 -1.48 -12.15
C GLY A 341 -2.45 -1.38 -12.55
N GLY A 342 -1.80 -2.50 -12.91
CA GLY A 342 -0.40 -2.51 -13.36
C GLY A 342 -0.25 -2.26 -14.87
N THR A 343 0.88 -1.71 -15.31
CA THR A 343 1.13 -1.42 -16.72
C THR A 343 1.87 -2.57 -17.43
N PRO A 344 1.44 -3.01 -18.62
CA PRO A 344 2.19 -3.95 -19.46
C PRO A 344 3.52 -3.36 -19.96
N THR A 345 4.60 -4.13 -19.88
CA THR A 345 5.84 -3.85 -20.64
C THR A 345 5.72 -4.47 -22.03
N THR A 346 5.69 -3.64 -23.07
CA THR A 346 5.86 -4.11 -24.45
C THR A 346 7.31 -4.55 -24.66
N GLN A 347 7.54 -5.86 -24.81
CA GLN A 347 8.78 -6.37 -25.39
C GLN A 347 8.82 -5.92 -26.85
N ARG A 348 9.72 -5.00 -27.20
CA ARG A 348 10.12 -4.80 -28.60
C ARG A 348 10.80 -6.08 -29.07
N ALA A 349 10.09 -6.90 -29.83
CA ALA A 349 10.73 -7.88 -30.69
C ALA A 349 11.56 -7.10 -31.73
N SER A 350 12.86 -7.38 -31.78
CA SER A 350 13.77 -6.93 -32.82
C SER A 350 13.33 -7.53 -34.16
N ALA A 351 12.69 -6.73 -35.01
CA ALA A 351 12.41 -7.09 -36.39
C ALA A 351 13.47 -6.45 -37.30
N SER A 352 14.23 -7.33 -37.96
CA SER A 352 15.17 -7.07 -39.03
C SER A 352 14.50 -6.34 -40.19
N ALA A 353 15.26 -5.44 -40.82
CA ALA A 353 14.84 -4.69 -41.98
C ALA A 353 14.63 -5.58 -43.22
N THR A 354 13.48 -5.43 -43.88
CA THR A 354 13.34 -5.45 -45.35
C THR A 354 12.07 -4.69 -45.72
N GLY A 355 12.19 -3.75 -46.66
CA GLY A 355 11.12 -2.81 -47.01
C GLY A 355 10.09 -3.33 -48.01
N ALA A 356 8.98 -2.58 -48.11
CA ALA A 356 8.21 -2.37 -49.34
C ALA A 356 7.21 -1.22 -49.10
N THR A 357 7.02 -0.43 -50.16
CA THR A 357 6.18 0.76 -50.31
C THR A 357 4.70 0.43 -50.52
N SER A 358 3.77 1.23 -49.97
CA SER A 358 2.60 1.75 -50.71
C SER A 358 1.75 2.73 -49.87
N ASP A 359 1.21 3.72 -50.58
CA ASP A 359 0.32 4.80 -50.14
C ASP A 359 -1.07 4.33 -49.65
N ALA A 360 -1.59 4.97 -48.60
CA ALA A 360 -3.01 5.30 -48.45
C ALA A 360 -3.24 6.40 -47.38
N ARG A 361 -4.19 7.30 -47.67
CA ARG A 361 -4.64 8.53 -46.97
C ARG A 361 -5.04 8.37 -45.47
N PRO A 362 -5.15 9.49 -44.72
CA PRO A 362 -5.23 9.47 -43.26
C PRO A 362 -6.65 9.19 -42.76
N ALA A 363 -6.78 8.20 -41.88
CA ALA A 363 -7.95 7.99 -41.05
C ALA A 363 -7.56 8.26 -39.58
N ASP A 364 -8.23 9.26 -39.03
CA ASP A 364 -8.17 9.71 -37.65
C ASP A 364 -8.49 8.55 -36.70
N SER A 365 -7.51 8.10 -35.92
CA SER A 365 -7.71 7.11 -34.85
C SER A 365 -6.80 7.41 -33.67
N ARG A 366 -7.36 8.12 -32.68
CA ARG A 366 -6.79 8.22 -31.33
C ARG A 366 -6.74 6.82 -30.71
N SER A 367 -5.52 6.28 -30.60
CA SER A 367 -5.21 5.15 -29.72
C SER A 367 -5.40 5.55 -28.25
N PRO A 368 -6.09 4.76 -27.42
CA PRO A 368 -6.08 4.95 -25.97
C PRO A 368 -4.93 4.19 -25.31
N GLY A 369 -4.04 4.92 -24.62
CA GLY A 369 -3.47 4.46 -23.35
C GLY A 369 -1.97 4.14 -23.29
N SER A 370 -1.08 5.07 -23.66
CA SER A 370 0.26 5.08 -23.03
C SER A 370 0.11 5.41 -21.54
N ALA A 371 0.82 4.73 -20.64
CA ALA A 371 0.93 5.18 -19.25
C ALA A 371 1.44 6.64 -19.26
N ALA A 372 0.57 7.57 -18.86
CA ALA A 372 0.92 8.98 -18.91
C ALA A 372 1.93 9.26 -17.80
N ALA A 373 3.20 9.42 -18.17
CA ALA A 373 4.16 10.06 -17.29
C ALA A 373 3.67 11.49 -16.97
N LEU A 374 3.96 11.98 -15.77
CA LEU A 374 3.71 13.39 -15.46
C LEU A 374 4.42 14.25 -16.52
N PRO A 375 3.78 15.32 -17.03
CA PRO A 375 4.42 16.16 -18.02
C PRO A 375 5.62 16.88 -17.40
N SER A 376 6.62 17.19 -18.22
CA SER A 376 7.79 17.97 -17.80
C SER A 376 7.50 19.48 -17.70
N ARG A 377 6.31 19.91 -18.12
CA ARG A 377 5.79 21.27 -18.02
C ARG A 377 4.35 21.21 -17.53
N PHE A 378 3.97 22.10 -16.64
CA PHE A 378 2.62 22.17 -16.09
C PHE A 378 1.97 23.50 -16.45
N SER A 379 0.67 23.45 -16.74
CA SER A 379 -0.18 24.62 -16.90
C SER A 379 -1.44 24.41 -16.06
N TRP A 380 -1.90 25.47 -15.40
CA TRP A 380 -3.01 25.41 -14.46
C TRP A 380 -4.05 26.48 -14.75
N SER A 381 -5.28 26.21 -14.38
CA SER A 381 -6.34 27.20 -14.18
C SER A 381 -6.70 27.21 -12.71
N SER A 382 -6.65 28.38 -12.07
CA SER A 382 -7.07 28.56 -10.69
C SER A 382 -8.53 28.97 -10.59
N SER A 383 -9.22 28.45 -9.57
CA SER A 383 -10.44 29.07 -9.06
C SER A 383 -10.15 30.46 -8.44
N GLY A 384 -11.21 31.19 -8.07
CA GLY A 384 -11.10 32.23 -7.05
C GLY A 384 -10.79 31.65 -5.65
N ALA A 385 -10.78 32.51 -4.63
CA ALA A 385 -10.72 32.05 -3.24
C ALA A 385 -12.00 31.29 -2.87
N LEU A 386 -11.88 29.99 -2.56
CA LEU A 386 -12.99 29.10 -2.25
C LEU A 386 -13.29 29.02 -0.75
N ILE A 387 -12.24 28.90 0.08
CA ILE A 387 -12.38 28.76 1.54
C ILE A 387 -11.73 29.96 2.22
N SER A 388 -12.51 30.61 3.07
CA SER A 388 -12.10 31.79 3.85
C SER A 388 -12.24 31.52 5.35
N PRO A 389 -11.49 32.27 6.21
CA PRO A 389 -11.67 32.21 7.65
C PRO A 389 -13.12 32.44 8.08
N LYS A 390 -13.56 31.73 9.13
CA LYS A 390 -14.87 31.90 9.75
C LYS A 390 -14.72 32.15 11.23
N SER A 391 -14.37 33.37 11.61
CA SER A 391 -14.20 33.72 13.01
C SER A 391 -15.49 33.50 13.81
N ASP A 392 -15.34 33.08 15.06
CA ASP A 392 -16.43 33.01 16.05
C ASP A 392 -16.00 33.68 17.37
N ALA A 393 -16.81 33.55 18.43
CA ALA A 393 -16.56 34.23 19.70
C ALA A 393 -15.20 33.91 20.33
N THR A 394 -14.60 32.76 20.03
CA THR A 394 -13.30 32.34 20.58
C THR A 394 -12.19 32.24 19.54
N HIS A 395 -12.51 32.34 18.25
CA HIS A 395 -11.55 32.23 17.15
C HIS A 395 -11.55 33.50 16.30
N ASN A 396 -10.53 34.34 16.44
CA ASN A 396 -10.31 35.47 15.53
C ASN A 396 -9.27 35.09 14.47
N ILE A 397 -9.70 34.49 13.38
CA ILE A 397 -8.81 33.88 12.38
C ILE A 397 -8.54 34.85 11.23
N ALA A 398 -7.26 35.12 10.96
CA ALA A 398 -6.83 35.98 9.85
C ALA A 398 -6.69 35.21 8.54
N GLY A 399 -6.16 33.98 8.62
CA GLY A 399 -5.89 33.12 7.47
C GLY A 399 -6.31 31.66 7.70
N ILE A 400 -6.75 31.02 6.62
CA ILE A 400 -6.87 29.55 6.54
C ILE A 400 -5.75 29.07 5.61
N LYS A 401 -4.96 28.12 6.10
CA LYS A 401 -3.64 27.79 5.56
C LYS A 401 -3.41 26.28 5.46
N ASP A 402 -2.39 25.90 4.72
CA ASP A 402 -1.76 24.57 4.74
C ASP A 402 -2.78 23.40 4.65
N PRO A 403 -3.56 23.33 3.56
CA PRO A 403 -4.66 22.37 3.48
C PRO A 403 -4.16 20.96 3.18
N THR A 404 -4.78 19.97 3.84
CA THR A 404 -4.77 18.56 3.42
C THR A 404 -6.18 18.11 3.06
N VAL A 405 -6.29 17.22 2.06
CA VAL A 405 -7.58 16.85 1.49
C VAL A 405 -7.65 15.41 0.98
N VAL A 406 -8.75 14.73 1.30
CA VAL A 406 -9.13 13.42 0.74
C VAL A 406 -10.56 13.42 0.27
N GLN A 407 -10.87 12.57 -0.70
CA GLN A 407 -12.24 12.19 -1.01
C GLN A 407 -12.58 10.85 -0.33
N TYR A 408 -13.63 10.85 0.48
CA TYR A 408 -14.11 9.65 1.18
C TYR A 408 -15.63 9.72 1.32
N ASN A 409 -16.33 8.59 1.08
CA ASN A 409 -17.79 8.50 1.13
C ASN A 409 -18.54 9.66 0.40
N GLY A 410 -18.06 10.02 -0.79
CA GLY A 410 -18.68 11.03 -1.64
C GLY A 410 -18.48 12.49 -1.18
N LYS A 411 -17.57 12.74 -0.24
CA LYS A 411 -17.26 14.08 0.27
C LYS A 411 -15.77 14.36 0.19
N TYR A 412 -15.43 15.63 -0.03
CA TYR A 412 -14.12 16.16 0.30
C TYR A 412 -14.06 16.39 1.80
N HIS A 413 -13.00 15.88 2.43
CA HIS A 413 -12.65 16.14 3.81
C HIS A 413 -11.38 16.96 3.81
N VAL A 414 -11.46 18.19 4.32
CA VAL A 414 -10.34 19.13 4.35
C VAL A 414 -9.96 19.40 5.80
N PHE A 415 -8.66 19.32 6.08
CA PHE A 415 -8.07 19.87 7.29
C PHE A 415 -7.15 21.02 6.90
N ALA A 416 -7.10 22.06 7.72
CA ALA A 416 -6.29 23.23 7.43
C ALA A 416 -5.79 23.86 8.74
N SER A 417 -4.69 24.60 8.66
CA SER A 417 -4.26 25.50 9.73
C SER A 417 -5.18 26.71 9.83
N THR A 418 -5.50 27.11 11.05
CA THR A 418 -6.03 28.44 11.36
C THR A 418 -4.86 29.32 11.82
N ALA A 419 -4.71 30.51 11.23
CA ALA A 419 -3.62 31.41 11.55
C ALA A 419 -4.17 32.77 12.04
N SER A 420 -3.61 33.27 13.14
CA SER A 420 -3.91 34.58 13.69
C SER A 420 -2.71 35.15 14.46
N SER A 421 -2.87 36.36 15.00
CA SER A 421 -1.88 36.95 15.91
C SER A 421 -1.67 36.14 17.20
N SER A 422 -2.65 35.32 17.61
CA SER A 422 -2.55 34.47 18.81
C SER A 422 -1.86 33.12 18.56
N GLY A 423 -1.53 32.79 17.31
CA GLY A 423 -0.84 31.56 16.94
C GLY A 423 -1.61 30.71 15.92
N TYR A 424 -1.37 29.40 15.98
CA TYR A 424 -1.92 28.43 15.02
C TYR A 424 -2.67 27.30 15.72
N ASN A 425 -3.78 26.87 15.13
CA ASN A 425 -4.44 25.60 15.44
C ASN A 425 -5.00 24.96 14.16
N LEU A 426 -5.86 23.95 14.27
CA LEU A 426 -6.39 23.19 13.13
C LEU A 426 -7.92 23.32 13.03
N VAL A 427 -8.42 23.26 11.80
CA VAL A 427 -9.85 23.21 11.49
C VAL A 427 -10.14 22.06 10.54
N TYR A 428 -11.30 21.43 10.71
CA TYR A 428 -11.88 20.46 9.79
C TYR A 428 -13.14 21.01 9.12
N LEU A 429 -13.32 20.69 7.84
CA LEU A 429 -14.56 20.93 7.10
C LEU A 429 -14.78 19.83 6.06
N ASN A 430 -16.02 19.63 5.65
CA ASN A 430 -16.36 18.73 4.54
C ASN A 430 -17.48 19.29 3.67
N PHE A 431 -17.49 18.89 2.41
CA PHE A 431 -18.48 19.27 1.41
C PHE A 431 -18.48 18.25 0.27
N SER A 432 -19.59 18.13 -0.46
CA SER A 432 -19.68 17.22 -1.62
C SER A 432 -19.21 17.86 -2.93
N ASP A 433 -19.30 19.19 -3.03
CA ASP A 433 -18.97 19.94 -4.25
C ASP A 433 -18.20 21.22 -3.92
N TRP A 434 -17.26 21.60 -4.78
CA TRP A 434 -16.38 22.76 -4.58
C TRP A 434 -17.15 24.09 -4.50
N SER A 435 -18.32 24.21 -5.13
CA SER A 435 -19.19 25.38 -4.99
C SER A 435 -19.72 25.57 -3.56
N GLN A 436 -19.73 24.52 -2.75
CA GLN A 436 -20.18 24.54 -1.36
C GLN A 436 -19.03 24.77 -0.36
N ALA A 437 -17.77 24.77 -0.81
CA ALA A 437 -16.60 24.86 0.06
C ALA A 437 -16.61 26.12 0.94
N GLY A 438 -17.03 27.26 0.38
CA GLY A 438 -17.12 28.52 1.12
C GLY A 438 -18.20 28.55 2.20
N SER A 439 -19.29 27.79 2.04
CA SER A 439 -20.39 27.72 3.02
C SER A 439 -20.22 26.58 4.03
N ALA A 440 -19.34 25.61 3.78
CA ALA A 440 -19.08 24.47 4.66
C ALA A 440 -18.78 24.87 6.11
N THR A 441 -19.33 24.14 7.07
CA THR A 441 -19.13 24.40 8.51
C THR A 441 -17.68 24.12 8.91
N HIS A 442 -17.09 25.07 9.64
CA HIS A 442 -15.77 24.91 10.24
C HIS A 442 -15.89 24.25 11.62
N HIS A 443 -15.16 23.16 11.82
CA HIS A 443 -15.03 22.46 13.09
C HIS A 443 -13.61 22.68 13.63
N TYR A 444 -13.47 23.59 14.59
CA TYR A 444 -12.19 23.87 15.25
C TYR A 444 -11.77 22.69 16.13
N LEU A 445 -10.57 22.16 15.89
CA LEU A 445 -10.11 20.91 16.49
C LEU A 445 -9.56 21.07 17.92
N ASP A 446 -9.33 22.31 18.36
CA ASP A 446 -9.01 22.62 19.75
C ASP A 446 -10.14 22.32 20.74
N ARG A 447 -11.37 22.19 20.24
CA ARG A 447 -12.56 21.78 21.02
C ARG A 447 -12.57 20.29 21.35
N GLY A 448 -11.80 19.49 20.61
CA GLY A 448 -11.64 18.05 20.82
C GLY A 448 -10.39 17.71 21.62
N ALA A 449 -9.98 16.43 21.59
CA ALA A 449 -8.81 15.99 22.34
C ALA A 449 -7.47 16.45 21.72
N ILE A 450 -7.43 16.87 20.44
CA ILE A 450 -6.27 17.58 19.85
C ILE A 450 -5.90 18.80 20.69
N GLY A 451 -6.91 19.51 21.20
CA GLY A 451 -6.79 20.57 22.18
C GLY A 451 -6.16 21.87 21.67
N ALA A 452 -6.20 22.88 22.52
CA ALA A 452 -5.61 24.19 22.28
C ALA A 452 -4.07 24.15 22.23
N GLY A 453 -3.47 25.28 21.87
CA GLY A 453 -2.02 25.45 21.70
C GLY A 453 -1.58 25.31 20.24
N TYR A 454 -0.27 25.35 20.01
CA TYR A 454 0.31 25.35 18.66
C TYR A 454 0.08 24.01 17.95
N ARG A 455 -0.68 24.04 16.85
CA ARG A 455 -0.80 22.95 15.85
C ARG A 455 -0.88 23.59 14.46
N ALA A 456 -0.12 23.10 13.50
CA ALA A 456 -0.12 23.64 12.13
C ALA A 456 0.27 22.56 11.11
N ALA A 457 -0.01 22.85 9.84
CA ALA A 457 0.35 22.05 8.66
C ALA A 457 -0.11 20.59 8.76
N PRO A 458 -1.43 20.34 8.74
CA PRO A 458 -1.97 18.99 8.81
C PRO A 458 -1.74 18.21 7.50
N GLU A 459 -1.54 16.90 7.63
CA GLU A 459 -1.63 15.89 6.57
C GLU A 459 -2.55 14.77 7.06
N VAL A 460 -3.59 14.43 6.29
CA VAL A 460 -4.52 13.36 6.65
C VAL A 460 -4.31 12.12 5.77
N PHE A 461 -4.39 10.91 6.32
CA PHE A 461 -4.49 9.68 5.50
C PHE A 461 -5.06 8.53 6.34
N TYR A 462 -5.56 7.51 5.68
CA TYR A 462 -6.02 6.28 6.33
C TYR A 462 -4.89 5.27 6.38
N TYR A 463 -4.44 4.93 7.58
CA TYR A 463 -3.46 3.88 7.79
C TYR A 463 -4.15 2.52 7.79
N ALA A 464 -4.23 1.90 6.61
CA ALA A 464 -4.97 0.67 6.40
C ALA A 464 -4.59 -0.48 7.36
N PRO A 465 -3.31 -0.71 7.71
CA PRO A 465 -2.92 -1.80 8.62
C PRO A 465 -3.55 -1.70 10.02
N GLN A 466 -3.86 -0.49 10.50
CA GLN A 466 -4.47 -0.29 11.83
C GLN A 466 -5.94 0.11 11.76
N ARG A 467 -6.47 0.36 10.56
CA ARG A 467 -7.84 0.81 10.33
C ARG A 467 -8.16 2.14 11.03
N LEU A 468 -7.20 3.06 11.00
CA LEU A 468 -7.31 4.37 11.63
C LEU A 468 -6.93 5.45 10.61
N TRP A 469 -7.66 6.55 10.63
CA TRP A 469 -7.19 7.80 10.07
C TRP A 469 -6.10 8.36 10.95
N TYR A 470 -5.06 8.88 10.32
CA TYR A 470 -3.97 9.64 10.92
C TYR A 470 -4.08 11.07 10.43
N LEU A 471 -3.91 12.00 11.37
CA LEU A 471 -3.70 13.42 11.09
C LEU A 471 -2.31 13.75 11.63
N VAL A 472 -1.35 13.90 10.73
CA VAL A 472 0.03 14.29 11.02
C VAL A 472 0.11 15.81 10.99
N TYR A 473 0.84 16.43 11.92
CA TYR A 473 0.99 17.89 12.02
C TYR A 473 2.16 18.26 12.93
N GLN A 474 2.51 19.54 12.99
CA GLN A 474 3.56 20.03 13.90
C GLN A 474 3.00 20.65 15.18
N THR A 475 3.69 20.41 16.29
CA THR A 475 3.42 21.02 17.61
C THR A 475 4.66 21.71 18.19
N GLY A 476 5.69 21.90 17.36
CA GLY A 476 7.10 22.08 17.77
C GLY A 476 7.91 20.78 17.66
N ASN A 477 7.22 19.65 17.60
CA ASN A 477 7.74 18.33 17.19
C ASN A 477 6.85 17.75 16.08
N ALA A 478 7.33 16.75 15.35
CA ALA A 478 6.51 15.96 14.45
C ALA A 478 5.49 15.13 15.24
N SER A 479 4.20 15.42 15.05
CA SER A 479 3.11 14.88 15.85
C SER A 479 2.04 14.24 14.99
N TYR A 480 1.19 13.43 15.62
CA TYR A 480 0.01 12.85 15.01
C TYR A 480 -1.13 12.68 16.00
N SER A 481 -2.35 12.67 15.46
CA SER A 481 -3.56 12.19 16.11
C SER A 481 -4.19 11.09 15.26
N THR A 482 -5.04 10.28 15.87
CA THR A 482 -5.73 9.17 15.21
C THR A 482 -7.23 9.25 15.40
N ASN A 483 -7.99 8.74 14.43
CA ASN A 483 -9.45 8.68 14.50
C ASN A 483 -9.98 7.48 13.69
N PRO A 484 -10.87 6.62 14.21
CA PRO A 484 -11.48 5.55 13.41
C PRO A 484 -12.45 6.06 12.34
N ASP A 485 -12.97 7.29 12.47
CA ASP A 485 -13.96 7.88 11.56
C ASP A 485 -13.65 9.35 11.28
N ILE A 486 -13.15 9.63 10.08
CA ILE A 486 -12.85 10.99 9.60
C ILE A 486 -14.06 11.93 9.63
N SER A 487 -15.28 11.40 9.59
CA SER A 487 -16.51 12.22 9.63
C SER A 487 -16.86 12.73 11.03
N ASN A 488 -16.21 12.20 12.08
CA ASN A 488 -16.36 12.65 13.47
C ASN A 488 -15.17 13.53 13.90
N PRO A 489 -15.22 14.86 13.74
CA PRO A 489 -14.11 15.75 14.10
C PRO A 489 -13.79 15.79 15.61
N ASN A 490 -14.72 15.37 16.47
CA ASN A 490 -14.46 15.30 17.92
C ASN A 490 -13.76 13.99 18.31
N GLY A 491 -13.65 13.02 17.40
CA GLY A 491 -13.04 11.71 17.63
C GLY A 491 -11.51 11.69 17.53
N TRP A 492 -10.88 12.78 17.13
CA TRP A 492 -9.42 12.86 17.02
C TRP A 492 -8.76 12.79 18.40
N SER A 493 -7.82 11.86 18.57
CA SER A 493 -7.08 11.69 19.81
C SER A 493 -6.15 12.88 20.12
N ALA A 494 -5.71 12.97 21.39
CA ALA A 494 -4.69 13.94 21.78
C ALA A 494 -3.35 13.71 21.04
N PRO A 495 -2.55 14.76 20.81
CA PRO A 495 -1.32 14.66 20.05
C PRO A 495 -0.34 13.66 20.67
N ARG A 496 0.29 12.84 19.82
CA ARG A 496 1.46 12.02 20.17
C ARG A 496 2.60 12.36 19.22
N ASN A 497 3.84 12.26 19.69
CA ASN A 497 5.01 12.61 18.88
C ASN A 497 5.61 11.39 18.20
N PHE A 498 6.09 11.56 16.96
CA PHE A 498 6.91 10.56 16.26
C PHE A 498 8.31 10.44 16.88
N TYR A 499 8.84 11.54 17.42
CA TYR A 499 10.14 11.59 18.08
C TYR A 499 9.99 12.01 19.54
N SER A 500 10.87 11.54 20.41
CA SER A 500 10.95 12.02 21.80
C SER A 500 11.43 13.47 21.88
N SER A 501 12.25 13.91 20.92
CA SER A 501 12.77 15.27 20.81
C SER A 501 13.23 15.55 19.37
N MET A 502 13.56 16.81 19.04
CA MET A 502 14.06 17.18 17.72
C MET A 502 15.37 16.43 17.40
N PRO A 503 15.43 15.66 16.28
CA PRO A 503 16.64 14.95 15.88
C PRO A 503 17.87 15.84 15.78
N ASP A 504 19.03 15.32 16.17
CA ASP A 504 20.30 16.06 16.23
C ASP A 504 20.70 16.65 14.89
N ILE A 505 20.50 15.90 13.80
CA ILE A 505 20.79 16.36 12.44
C ILE A 505 19.96 17.59 12.07
N ILE A 506 18.72 17.70 12.55
CA ILE A 506 17.87 18.88 12.33
C ILE A 506 18.39 20.03 13.20
N ARG A 507 18.64 19.78 14.50
CA ARG A 507 19.17 20.79 15.43
C ARG A 507 20.48 21.43 14.95
N GLN A 508 21.33 20.65 14.29
CA GLN A 508 22.62 21.12 13.78
C GLN A 508 22.51 21.98 12.51
N ASN A 509 21.45 21.80 11.72
CA ASN A 509 21.32 22.41 10.39
C ASN A 509 20.19 23.46 10.29
N ILE A 510 19.26 23.49 11.25
CA ILE A 510 18.09 24.40 11.26
C ILE A 510 18.45 25.89 11.32
N GLY A 511 19.59 26.26 11.88
CA GLY A 511 19.98 27.67 12.02
C GLY A 511 18.92 28.50 12.74
N ASN A 512 18.45 29.58 12.10
CA ASN A 512 17.36 30.44 12.58
C ASN A 512 15.98 30.07 11.98
N GLY A 513 15.85 28.88 11.41
CA GLY A 513 14.61 28.38 10.83
C GLY A 513 13.71 27.69 11.85
N TYR A 514 12.72 26.96 11.34
CA TYR A 514 11.70 26.27 12.13
C TYR A 514 11.52 24.84 11.61
N TRP A 515 11.35 23.86 12.51
CA TRP A 515 11.09 22.48 12.10
C TRP A 515 9.60 22.31 11.78
N VAL A 516 9.27 22.21 10.50
CA VAL A 516 7.91 22.36 9.98
C VAL A 516 7.58 21.33 8.90
N ASP A 517 6.30 21.26 8.56
CA ASP A 517 5.71 20.63 7.39
C ASP A 517 6.01 19.13 7.29
N MET A 518 5.44 18.42 8.26
CA MET A 518 5.58 16.99 8.45
C MET A 518 4.76 16.23 7.39
N TRP A 519 5.38 15.27 6.70
CA TRP A 519 4.71 14.52 5.63
C TRP A 519 5.04 13.03 5.68
N VAL A 520 4.03 12.18 5.75
CA VAL A 520 4.16 10.72 5.81
C VAL A 520 3.69 10.07 4.53
N ILE A 521 4.55 9.22 3.96
CA ILE A 521 4.19 8.33 2.87
C ILE A 521 4.78 6.96 3.13
N CYS A 522 4.04 5.89 2.83
CA CYS A 522 4.52 4.53 2.93
C CYS A 522 4.55 3.84 1.55
N ASP A 523 5.60 3.05 1.33
CA ASP A 523 5.58 1.99 0.33
C ASP A 523 5.09 0.68 0.99
N SER A 524 5.26 -0.46 0.31
CA SER A 524 4.81 -1.76 0.84
C SER A 524 5.60 -2.24 2.06
N ALA A 525 6.80 -1.72 2.29
CA ALA A 525 7.72 -2.19 3.33
C ALA A 525 7.93 -1.15 4.43
N ASN A 526 8.06 0.13 4.06
CA ASN A 526 8.46 1.21 4.94
C ASN A 526 7.49 2.39 4.88
N CYS A 527 7.36 3.07 6.00
CA CYS A 527 6.81 4.41 6.09
C CYS A 527 7.95 5.42 6.27
N TYR A 528 7.84 6.55 5.59
CA TYR A 528 8.82 7.62 5.59
C TYR A 528 8.17 8.87 6.15
N LEU A 529 8.90 9.59 6.99
CA LEU A 529 8.49 10.88 7.53
C LEU A 529 9.44 11.95 7.04
N PHE A 530 8.94 12.84 6.19
CA PHE A 530 9.64 14.02 5.69
C PHE A 530 9.31 15.24 6.54
N SER A 531 10.23 16.21 6.57
CA SER A 531 10.04 17.50 7.22
C SER A 531 11.04 18.53 6.68
N SER A 532 10.76 19.82 6.84
CA SER A 532 11.65 20.92 6.45
C SER A 532 12.12 21.72 7.67
N ASP A 533 13.10 22.60 7.49
CA ASP A 533 13.66 23.43 8.56
C ASP A 533 13.68 24.94 8.29
N ASP A 534 13.02 25.43 7.24
CA ASP A 534 13.11 26.82 6.75
C ASP A 534 14.56 27.28 6.50
N ASN A 535 15.47 26.36 6.25
CA ASN A 535 16.89 26.65 6.08
C ASN A 535 17.54 25.86 4.94
N GLY A 536 16.73 25.34 4.01
CA GLY A 536 17.24 24.73 2.78
C GLY A 536 17.44 23.23 2.87
N HIS A 537 16.91 22.54 3.88
CA HIS A 537 17.02 21.09 4.02
C HIS A 537 15.65 20.41 4.02
N LEU A 538 15.55 19.32 3.25
CA LEU A 538 14.47 18.35 3.34
C LEU A 538 14.99 17.12 4.08
N TYR A 539 14.42 16.81 5.24
CA TYR A 539 14.78 15.63 6.02
C TYR A 539 13.88 14.45 5.68
N ARG A 540 14.38 13.24 5.91
CA ARG A 540 13.61 11.99 5.82
C ARG A 540 14.06 11.03 6.91
N SER A 541 13.11 10.50 7.67
CA SER A 541 13.30 9.29 8.48
C SER A 541 12.49 8.14 7.89
N GLN A 542 12.78 6.91 8.31
CA GLN A 542 12.00 5.74 7.92
C GLN A 542 11.73 4.81 9.10
N THR A 543 10.64 4.07 9.02
CA THR A 543 10.30 2.94 9.88
C THR A 543 9.60 1.88 9.03
N THR A 544 9.44 0.66 9.52
CA THR A 544 8.69 -0.36 8.80
C THR A 544 7.18 -0.12 8.91
N VAL A 545 6.40 -0.57 7.92
CA VAL A 545 4.92 -0.58 7.99
C VAL A 545 4.43 -1.33 9.24
N GLY A 546 5.13 -2.37 9.69
CA GLY A 546 4.78 -3.08 10.92
C GLY A 546 4.99 -2.28 12.20
N GLN A 547 5.88 -1.30 12.20
CA GLN A 547 6.27 -0.52 13.39
C GLN A 547 5.59 0.86 13.48
N PHE A 548 5.16 1.42 12.34
CA PHE A 548 4.46 2.70 12.29
C PHE A 548 3.31 2.75 13.32
N PRO A 549 3.13 3.86 14.07
CA PRO A 549 3.83 5.15 13.97
C PRO A 549 5.17 5.24 14.73
N ASN A 550 5.66 4.13 15.30
CA ASN A 550 6.91 4.10 16.06
C ASN A 550 8.12 3.80 15.15
N GLY A 551 9.33 3.95 15.70
CA GLY A 551 10.55 3.40 15.10
C GLY A 551 11.32 4.34 14.16
N PHE A 552 10.89 5.59 14.01
CA PHE A 552 11.67 6.60 13.27
C PHE A 552 12.98 6.94 14.02
N THR A 553 14.11 6.48 13.50
CA THR A 553 15.42 6.60 14.18
C THR A 553 16.58 7.01 13.26
N ASN A 554 16.38 7.03 11.95
CA ASN A 554 17.43 7.21 10.94
C ASN A 554 17.24 8.48 10.10
N THR A 555 17.06 9.63 10.77
CA THR A 555 16.85 10.91 10.07
C THR A 555 18.07 11.27 9.22
N VAL A 556 17.86 11.47 7.92
CA VAL A 556 18.87 11.92 6.94
C VAL A 556 18.41 13.19 6.25
N ILE A 557 19.34 13.96 5.68
CA ILE A 557 19.03 15.02 4.71
C ILE A 557 18.77 14.32 3.36
N ALA A 558 17.52 14.34 2.90
CA ALA A 558 17.10 13.73 1.64
C ALA A 558 17.34 14.64 0.43
N ALA A 559 17.30 15.96 0.64
CA ALA A 559 17.69 16.97 -0.34
C ALA A 559 18.13 18.25 0.38
N GLN A 560 18.98 19.04 -0.28
CA GLN A 560 19.40 20.34 0.21
C GLN A 560 19.60 21.33 -0.93
N ASP A 561 19.32 22.60 -0.68
CA ASP A 561 19.52 23.71 -1.62
C ASP A 561 19.64 25.03 -0.80
N SER A 562 19.71 26.18 -1.46
CA SER A 562 19.55 27.46 -0.75
C SER A 562 18.19 27.53 -0.05
N LYS A 563 18.15 28.22 1.10
CA LYS A 563 16.94 28.41 1.92
C LYS A 563 15.67 28.70 1.10
N TYR A 564 15.74 29.60 0.13
CA TYR A 564 14.57 30.00 -0.64
C TYR A 564 14.25 29.08 -1.81
N ALA A 565 15.20 28.28 -2.28
CA ALA A 565 14.96 27.30 -3.35
C ALA A 565 14.36 25.99 -2.82
N LEU A 566 14.59 25.64 -1.55
CA LEU A 566 14.05 24.46 -0.89
C LEU A 566 13.54 24.86 0.51
N PHE A 567 12.47 25.64 0.55
CA PHE A 567 12.06 26.38 1.75
C PHE A 567 11.26 25.51 2.71
N GLU A 568 10.04 25.12 2.33
CA GLU A 568 9.09 24.39 3.20
C GLU A 568 8.04 23.62 2.35
N ALA A 569 6.97 23.14 3.00
CA ALA A 569 5.76 22.57 2.41
C ALA A 569 6.00 21.40 1.44
N SER A 570 6.80 20.42 1.85
CA SER A 570 7.06 19.26 1.01
C SER A 570 5.84 18.35 0.89
N ASN A 571 5.47 17.96 -0.33
CA ASN A 571 4.56 16.84 -0.55
C ASN A 571 5.26 15.72 -1.31
N VAL A 572 5.04 14.47 -0.90
CA VAL A 572 5.56 13.28 -1.59
C VAL A 572 4.42 12.34 -1.93
N TYR A 573 4.22 12.08 -3.22
CA TYR A 573 3.11 11.25 -3.70
C TYR A 573 3.58 10.08 -4.53
N LYS A 574 2.80 9.00 -4.47
CA LYS A 574 2.84 7.93 -5.46
C LYS A 574 2.05 8.37 -6.70
N VAL A 575 2.64 8.29 -7.89
CA VAL A 575 1.91 8.59 -9.14
C VAL A 575 1.17 7.33 -9.60
N GLN A 576 -0.16 7.40 -9.65
CA GLN A 576 -1.04 6.26 -10.00
C GLN A 576 -0.63 5.64 -11.34
N GLY A 577 -0.61 4.30 -11.40
CA GLY A 577 -0.28 3.59 -12.63
C GLY A 577 1.18 3.72 -13.07
N SER A 578 2.08 4.18 -12.19
CA SER A 578 3.52 4.27 -12.47
C SER A 578 4.36 3.76 -11.30
N ASN A 579 5.64 3.48 -11.54
CA ASN A 579 6.62 3.22 -10.47
C ASN A 579 7.32 4.49 -9.97
N GLN A 580 6.74 5.66 -10.26
CA GLN A 580 7.31 6.95 -9.94
C GLN A 580 6.65 7.53 -8.68
N TYR A 581 7.46 8.21 -7.89
CA TYR A 581 7.03 9.15 -6.86
C TYR A 581 7.35 10.56 -7.34
N VAL A 582 6.53 11.53 -6.95
CA VAL A 582 6.79 12.95 -7.18
C VAL A 582 6.98 13.65 -5.83
N LEU A 583 8.01 14.47 -5.75
CA LEU A 583 8.27 15.40 -4.65
C LEU A 583 7.91 16.79 -5.14
N LEU A 584 7.10 17.51 -4.37
CA LEU A 584 6.86 18.94 -4.50
C LEU A 584 7.50 19.62 -3.30
N VAL A 585 8.17 20.75 -3.51
CA VAL A 585 8.67 21.60 -2.40
C VAL A 585 8.42 23.05 -2.74
N GLU A 586 7.93 23.80 -1.76
CA GLU A 586 7.69 25.23 -1.90
C GLU A 586 9.03 26.00 -1.89
N ALA A 587 9.06 27.04 -2.70
CA ALA A 587 10.19 27.93 -2.86
C ALA A 587 9.71 29.40 -2.87
N ILE A 588 10.61 30.30 -2.53
CA ILE A 588 10.41 31.75 -2.62
C ILE A 588 11.21 32.25 -3.82
N GLY A 589 10.51 32.73 -4.83
CA GLY A 589 11.12 33.20 -6.07
C GLY A 589 11.88 34.51 -5.90
N SER A 590 12.65 34.86 -6.92
CA SER A 590 13.34 36.15 -7.06
C SER A 590 12.44 37.38 -6.89
N ASP A 591 11.13 37.24 -7.17
CA ASP A 591 10.11 38.28 -6.97
C ASP A 591 9.47 38.26 -5.57
N GLY A 592 10.01 37.47 -4.65
CA GLY A 592 9.51 37.29 -3.28
C GLY A 592 8.23 36.47 -3.18
N ARG A 593 7.77 35.87 -4.28
CA ARG A 593 6.49 35.13 -4.35
C ARG A 593 6.67 33.63 -4.21
N ARG A 594 5.68 32.99 -3.58
CA ARG A 594 5.66 31.55 -3.36
C ARG A 594 5.34 30.78 -4.63
N TYR A 595 6.06 29.67 -4.84
CA TYR A 595 5.84 28.75 -5.95
C TYR A 595 6.33 27.33 -5.60
N PHE A 596 5.93 26.33 -6.39
CA PHE A 596 6.38 24.95 -6.22
C PHE A 596 7.39 24.53 -7.27
N ARG A 597 8.42 23.81 -6.82
CA ARG A 597 9.35 23.01 -7.63
C ARG A 597 8.95 21.55 -7.54
N SER A 598 9.26 20.76 -8.58
CA SER A 598 8.98 19.32 -8.57
C SER A 598 10.15 18.45 -9.02
N TRP A 599 10.24 17.27 -8.42
CA TRP A 599 11.19 16.21 -8.73
C TRP A 599 10.47 14.87 -8.76
N THR A 600 11.12 13.88 -9.35
CA THR A 600 10.63 12.50 -9.35
C THR A 600 11.70 11.51 -8.95
N THR A 601 11.27 10.38 -8.43
CA THR A 601 12.14 9.24 -8.11
C THR A 601 11.40 7.93 -8.31
N SER A 602 12.10 6.81 -8.39
CA SER A 602 11.48 5.48 -8.39
C SER A 602 11.42 4.84 -6.99
N SER A 603 12.03 5.47 -5.98
CA SER A 603 12.08 4.96 -4.61
C SER A 603 12.08 6.12 -3.61
N LEU A 604 11.27 6.03 -2.56
CA LEU A 604 11.16 7.06 -1.52
C LEU A 604 12.48 7.28 -0.74
N ALA A 605 13.38 6.30 -0.77
CA ALA A 605 14.73 6.42 -0.21
C ALA A 605 15.80 6.80 -1.25
N GLY A 606 15.43 6.88 -2.53
CA GLY A 606 16.34 7.15 -3.63
C GLY A 606 16.61 8.63 -3.86
N SER A 607 17.44 8.92 -4.86
CA SER A 607 17.73 10.28 -5.31
C SER A 607 16.56 10.90 -6.08
N TRP A 608 16.42 12.22 -5.99
CA TRP A 608 15.37 13.00 -6.64
C TRP A 608 15.88 13.65 -7.93
N THR A 609 15.23 13.35 -9.05
CA THR A 609 15.53 13.92 -10.36
C THR A 609 14.60 15.09 -10.66
N PRO A 610 15.10 16.29 -11.01
CA PRO A 610 14.27 17.44 -11.35
C PRO A 610 13.23 17.13 -12.44
N LEU A 611 12.00 17.60 -12.26
CA LEU A 611 10.91 17.53 -13.24
C LEU A 611 10.57 18.94 -13.75
N ALA A 612 9.96 19.77 -12.90
CA ALA A 612 9.68 21.18 -13.16
C ALA A 612 10.16 22.00 -11.94
N ALA A 613 11.48 22.17 -11.84
CA ALA A 613 12.16 22.64 -10.63
C ALA A 613 12.83 24.03 -10.76
N SER A 614 12.44 24.85 -11.73
CA SER A 614 13.02 26.20 -11.94
C SER A 614 11.93 27.27 -12.00
N GLU A 615 12.26 28.54 -11.80
CA GLU A 615 11.25 29.62 -11.90
C GLU A 615 10.65 29.77 -13.31
N SER A 616 11.44 29.48 -14.36
CA SER A 616 10.98 29.52 -15.76
C SER A 616 10.25 28.26 -16.21
N ASN A 617 10.38 27.17 -15.45
CA ASN A 617 9.60 25.94 -15.60
C ASN A 617 9.23 25.38 -14.22
N PRO A 618 8.28 26.03 -13.52
CA PRO A 618 7.87 25.62 -12.18
C PRO A 618 6.80 24.53 -12.25
N PHE A 619 6.59 23.84 -11.13
CA PHE A 619 5.42 23.00 -10.97
C PHE A 619 4.16 23.87 -10.97
N ALA A 620 4.10 24.85 -10.07
CA ALA A 620 3.04 25.85 -10.04
C ALA A 620 3.59 27.20 -9.54
N LYS A 621 3.47 28.25 -10.37
CA LYS A 621 3.81 29.65 -10.09
C LYS A 621 2.84 30.53 -10.87
N SER A 622 2.70 31.80 -10.50
CA SER A 622 1.83 32.74 -11.22
C SER A 622 2.07 32.83 -12.74
N ASN A 623 3.24 32.45 -13.26
CA ASN A 623 3.54 32.47 -14.69
C ASN A 623 3.02 31.26 -15.48
N ASN A 624 2.60 30.17 -14.80
CA ASN A 624 1.97 29.01 -15.43
C ASN A 624 0.56 28.71 -14.89
N VAL A 625 -0.03 29.68 -14.18
CA VAL A 625 -1.39 29.63 -13.65
C VAL A 625 -2.23 30.74 -14.30
N THR A 626 -3.35 30.36 -14.92
CA THR A 626 -4.36 31.30 -15.40
C THR A 626 -5.46 31.48 -14.36
N PHE A 627 -6.10 32.66 -14.36
CA PHE A 627 -7.19 32.99 -13.45
C PHE A 627 -8.40 33.48 -14.26
N PRO A 628 -9.31 32.59 -14.69
CA PRO A 628 -10.44 32.95 -15.54
C PRO A 628 -11.36 34.03 -14.92
N SER A 629 -11.45 34.08 -13.60
CA SER A 629 -12.25 35.06 -12.85
C SER A 629 -11.44 36.25 -12.33
N GLY A 630 -10.21 36.46 -12.82
CA GLY A 630 -9.29 37.49 -12.34
C GLY A 630 -8.31 36.97 -11.29
N ALA A 631 -7.05 37.42 -11.38
CA ALA A 631 -5.99 37.01 -10.47
C ALA A 631 -6.18 37.62 -9.08
N TRP A 632 -6.42 36.76 -8.09
CA TRP A 632 -6.61 37.17 -6.69
C TRP A 632 -5.36 36.95 -5.82
N THR A 633 -4.37 36.20 -6.34
CA THR A 633 -3.09 35.91 -5.69
C THR A 633 -1.96 35.89 -6.71
N ARG A 634 -0.74 36.20 -6.24
CA ARG A 634 0.52 35.94 -6.95
C ARG A 634 1.34 34.82 -6.32
N ASP A 635 0.88 34.33 -5.18
CA ASP A 635 1.51 33.31 -4.36
C ASP A 635 0.73 32.00 -4.55
N VAL A 636 1.42 30.99 -5.06
CA VAL A 636 0.97 29.59 -5.01
C VAL A 636 1.81 28.93 -3.92
N SER A 637 1.27 28.92 -2.70
CA SER A 637 1.94 28.47 -1.48
C SER A 637 1.30 27.17 -0.97
N HIS A 638 1.79 26.64 0.16
CA HIS A 638 1.41 25.38 0.82
C HIS A 638 0.05 24.84 0.38
N GLY A 639 0.08 23.66 -0.23
CA GLY A 639 -1.10 22.97 -0.71
C GLY A 639 -0.96 21.46 -0.71
N GLU A 640 -2.01 20.78 -1.18
CA GLU A 640 -2.03 19.33 -1.36
C GLU A 640 -2.79 18.93 -2.64
N MET A 641 -2.34 17.85 -3.27
CA MET A 641 -3.05 17.23 -4.39
C MET A 641 -4.37 16.63 -3.93
N ILE A 642 -5.40 16.74 -4.76
CA ILE A 642 -6.57 15.87 -4.64
C ILE A 642 -6.11 14.46 -5.01
N ARG A 643 -6.09 13.56 -4.01
CA ARG A 643 -5.57 12.20 -4.17
C ARG A 643 -6.54 11.28 -4.90
N ALA A 644 -5.99 10.27 -5.59
CA ALA A 644 -6.73 9.20 -6.23
C ALA A 644 -7.18 8.10 -5.24
N GLY A 645 -6.58 8.10 -4.05
CA GLY A 645 -6.96 7.29 -2.91
C GLY A 645 -6.86 8.11 -1.63
N TYR A 646 -6.95 7.45 -0.48
CA TYR A 646 -6.89 8.13 0.81
C TYR A 646 -5.99 7.41 1.82
N ASP A 647 -5.33 6.32 1.40
CA ASP A 647 -4.49 5.52 2.29
C ASP A 647 -3.06 6.07 2.44
N GLN A 648 -2.25 5.36 3.24
CA GLN A 648 -0.87 5.73 3.56
C GLN A 648 0.10 5.71 2.36
N THR A 649 -0.34 5.35 1.15
CA THR A 649 0.50 5.39 -0.05
C THR A 649 0.52 6.74 -0.75
N LEU A 650 -0.39 7.65 -0.34
CA LEU A 650 -0.49 9.02 -0.85
C LEU A 650 -0.55 9.05 -2.39
N THR A 651 -1.38 8.19 -2.97
CA THR A 651 -1.49 8.04 -4.43
C THR A 651 -2.27 9.19 -5.06
N ILE A 652 -1.71 9.83 -6.09
CA ILE A 652 -2.34 10.88 -6.89
C ILE A 652 -2.64 10.40 -8.32
N PRO A 653 -3.64 10.98 -9.01
CA PRO A 653 -3.86 10.70 -10.43
C PRO A 653 -2.60 11.00 -11.26
N ALA A 654 -2.38 10.27 -12.35
CA ALA A 654 -1.29 10.58 -13.29
C ALA A 654 -1.58 11.81 -14.16
N CYS A 655 -2.83 12.25 -14.20
CA CYS A 655 -3.30 13.33 -15.06
C CYS A 655 -4.60 13.94 -14.54
N ARG A 656 -5.03 15.06 -15.13
CA ARG A 656 -6.09 15.94 -14.60
C ARG A 656 -5.86 16.31 -13.14
N LEU A 657 -4.61 16.65 -12.83
CA LEU A 657 -4.22 16.99 -11.47
C LEU A 657 -5.04 18.16 -10.95
N GLN A 658 -5.40 18.09 -9.68
CA GLN A 658 -6.01 19.19 -8.94
C GLN A 658 -5.21 19.42 -7.66
N TYR A 659 -4.93 20.69 -7.34
CA TYR A 659 -4.08 21.07 -6.21
C TYR A 659 -4.79 22.16 -5.39
N LEU A 660 -5.23 21.81 -4.18
CA LEU A 660 -5.81 22.74 -3.23
C LEU A 660 -4.66 23.49 -2.56
N TYR A 661 -4.63 24.82 -2.66
CA TYR A 661 -3.47 25.62 -2.29
C TYR A 661 -3.88 26.88 -1.53
N GLN A 662 -2.96 27.45 -0.76
CA GLN A 662 -3.17 28.76 -0.15
C GLN A 662 -2.63 29.90 -1.03
N GLY A 663 -3.40 30.97 -1.12
CA GLY A 663 -3.02 32.22 -1.76
C GLY A 663 -3.49 33.42 -0.93
N MET A 664 -3.03 34.61 -1.28
CA MET A 664 -3.44 35.83 -0.61
C MET A 664 -3.43 37.02 -1.58
N ASN A 665 -4.11 38.10 -1.19
CA ASN A 665 -4.05 39.36 -1.93
C ASN A 665 -2.58 39.81 -2.07
N PRO A 666 -2.06 40.06 -3.29
CA PRO A 666 -0.66 40.43 -3.51
C PRO A 666 -0.22 41.72 -2.81
N ASN A 667 -1.18 42.58 -2.45
CA ASN A 667 -0.98 43.84 -1.75
C ASN A 667 -1.09 43.72 -0.22
N ALA A 668 -1.39 42.53 0.31
CA ALA A 668 -1.39 42.31 1.75
C ALA A 668 0.03 42.48 2.31
N SER A 669 0.12 43.12 3.47
CA SER A 669 1.37 43.40 4.18
C SER A 669 1.12 43.31 5.70
N GLY A 670 2.20 43.33 6.49
CA GLY A 670 2.16 43.17 7.94
C GLY A 670 2.76 41.86 8.40
N ASP A 671 2.49 41.49 9.65
CA ASP A 671 3.05 40.29 10.27
C ASP A 671 2.57 39.02 9.56
N TYR A 672 3.50 38.11 9.28
CA TYR A 672 3.24 36.90 8.49
C TYR A 672 2.05 36.07 8.99
N ASN A 673 1.92 35.92 10.32
CA ASN A 673 0.83 35.14 10.94
C ASN A 673 -0.56 35.79 10.80
N THR A 674 -0.62 37.07 10.42
CA THR A 674 -1.86 37.83 10.24
C THR A 674 -2.22 38.06 8.77
N LEU A 675 -1.40 37.56 7.84
CA LEU A 675 -1.67 37.66 6.41
C LEU A 675 -2.99 36.94 6.05
N PRO A 676 -3.81 37.52 5.16
CA PRO A 676 -5.16 37.04 4.88
C PRO A 676 -5.16 35.87 3.89
N TRP A 677 -4.51 34.76 4.26
CA TRP A 677 -4.47 33.54 3.46
C TRP A 677 -5.87 32.93 3.27
N ARG A 678 -6.14 32.45 2.06
CA ARG A 678 -7.38 31.80 1.62
C ARG A 678 -7.01 30.57 0.79
N LEU A 679 -7.92 29.60 0.69
CA LEU A 679 -7.68 28.42 -0.14
C LEU A 679 -8.34 28.54 -1.50
N GLY A 680 -7.61 28.21 -2.56
CA GLY A 680 -8.11 28.06 -3.94
C GLY A 680 -7.73 26.70 -4.52
N LEU A 681 -8.27 26.37 -5.70
CA LEU A 681 -8.03 25.10 -6.37
C LEU A 681 -7.41 25.33 -7.74
N LEU A 682 -6.23 24.77 -7.97
CA LEU A 682 -5.66 24.65 -9.30
C LEU A 682 -6.22 23.40 -9.98
N THR A 683 -6.57 23.51 -11.25
CA THR A 683 -6.89 22.38 -12.13
C THR A 683 -5.95 22.40 -13.33
N GLN A 684 -5.29 21.28 -13.60
CA GLN A 684 -4.33 21.17 -14.70
C GLN A 684 -5.02 21.35 -16.05
N THR A 685 -4.46 22.18 -16.93
CA THR A 685 -5.05 22.51 -18.26
C THR A 685 -4.31 21.86 -19.42
N ASN A 686 -3.10 21.34 -19.19
CA ASN A 686 -2.28 20.68 -20.20
C ASN A 686 -2.15 19.17 -19.94
N SER A 687 -3.11 18.55 -19.26
CA SER A 687 -3.02 17.12 -19.00
C SER A 687 -3.24 16.31 -20.29
N ALA A 688 -2.38 15.31 -20.51
CA ALA A 688 -2.36 14.48 -21.73
C ALA A 688 -3.33 13.28 -21.65
N CYS A 689 -3.89 13.07 -20.47
CA CYS A 689 -5.08 12.28 -20.18
C CYS A 689 -5.90 13.03 -19.14
#